data_AF-A0A511N984-F1
#
_entry.id   AF-A0A511N984-F1
#
_cell.length_a   1.000
_cell.length_b   1.000
_cell.length_c   1.000
_cell.angle_alpha   90.00
_cell.angle_beta   90.00
_cell.angle_gamma   90.00
#
_symmetry.space_group_name_H-M   'P 1'
#
loop_
_entity.id
_entity.type
_entity.pdbx_description
1 polymer ?
#
loop_
_entity_poly.entity_id
_entity_poly.type
_entity_poly.pdbx_seq_one_letter_code
_entity_poly.pdbx_strand_id
1 'polypeptide(L)'
;MVFHGRRKHLLVAGTLLMGSALAQQSPLVLADFEGAAAQSPLPASSGFITWQDGSGTVNLTTSTEDVAAQGAANHVLVTPVNIKQWGGFTHDFSVGINGASGSLDLSPYSGIRFWFRGSGSGNPIQFELLDNRGRDQTADSAERFFFRFTDDSAEWKQVSIPFSALQRRSDFQPAGAPSDGLTLKEVWGYALNLPQGETTYAFDRFEAHLEAPPQAEAAPAQLSFKDKEVRVTEGQTATFEILLNAPQQEPIEVEYETTDGSATTKDFVYANGILTFQPGETRKVVEVSTYPNSKYSGTRTVNLELYPPKNATLAATTSKLIIGDDDSPSLALGDDFESSSGNLNLGKNLTVSTIDVKQGSAQAHPEQDLVEGMWWLKLSGNAAPSATRNLRPVQDWTGAQTLSFWYYGENTGKDIQVQLEDATTLQPSKDWKVTWSEEFNNPAGWQPSEDTWNFAVIGTGNGNSELQYYTDRVETVSTDGQGNLRIRGDKAPPGIKCWYGECLYTSARISTQNKKEFEYGRVEARLKIPAGQGFWPAFWMLGSNIGTAGWPGGGEIDILETIGKEPYNVHGTLHGPGYYFREGTQFSKTLTLTEPVAKDFHTYAIEKRPGEITFFFDGKEYYKVTSKDIPDGTTWVFDQPFFILLNLAIGGAWPGSPDETTPFPADLLIDYVRYYEPSVPQHQISTTFKEDFTGWKKIELPISSFKGDAGFQWNGLQRFRLVFPDGLEGNRYVDSLKIGK
;
A
#
# COMPACT_ATOMS: atom_id res chain seq x y z
N MET A 1 20.47 -41.80 67.99
CA MET A 1 20.85 -43.21 67.78
C MET A 1 20.49 -43.58 66.34
N VAL A 2 21.54 -43.81 65.54
CA VAL A 2 21.69 -44.45 64.21
C VAL A 2 20.45 -45.01 63.46
N PHE A 3 20.26 -44.47 62.25
CA PHE A 3 20.00 -45.03 60.91
C PHE A 3 19.05 -46.24 60.62
N HIS A 4 18.21 -45.96 59.61
CA HIS A 4 17.88 -46.72 58.38
C HIS A 4 16.72 -47.73 58.32
N GLY A 5 15.86 -47.48 57.32
CA GLY A 5 14.70 -48.27 56.96
C GLY A 5 14.95 -49.28 55.84
N ARG A 6 13.97 -50.18 55.69
CA ARG A 6 13.78 -51.07 54.54
C ARG A 6 12.28 -51.17 54.24
N ARG A 7 11.89 -51.00 52.97
CA ARG A 7 10.59 -51.47 52.42
C ARG A 7 10.88 -52.73 51.60
N LYS A 8 10.28 -53.84 52.01
CA LYS A 8 9.17 -54.60 51.37
C LYS A 8 9.53 -55.37 50.10
N HIS A 9 9.51 -56.70 50.24
CA HIS A 9 9.25 -57.69 49.18
C HIS A 9 7.75 -58.03 49.19
N LEU A 10 7.12 -58.27 48.03
CA LEU A 10 6.72 -59.61 47.57
C LEU A 10 6.03 -59.56 46.19
N LEU A 11 6.43 -60.52 45.34
CA LEU A 11 6.03 -60.87 43.97
C LEU A 11 4.56 -61.29 43.79
N VAL A 12 4.00 -61.06 42.60
CA VAL A 12 3.20 -62.06 41.84
C VAL A 12 3.51 -61.90 40.33
N ALA A 13 3.67 -63.03 39.65
CA ALA A 13 4.19 -63.21 38.30
C ALA A 13 3.17 -62.94 37.17
N GLY A 14 3.68 -62.51 36.01
CA GLY A 14 2.97 -62.43 34.74
C GLY A 14 3.94 -62.55 33.57
N THR A 15 4.00 -63.75 32.99
CA THR A 15 4.42 -64.16 31.64
C THR A 15 5.29 -63.21 30.80
N LEU A 16 6.56 -63.58 30.62
CA LEU A 16 7.44 -63.04 29.57
C LEU A 16 6.91 -63.46 28.18
N LEU A 17 6.43 -62.51 27.40
CA LEU A 17 6.46 -62.59 25.93
C LEU A 17 7.81 -62.03 25.49
N MET A 18 8.63 -62.87 24.85
CA MET A 18 9.83 -62.41 24.14
C MET A 18 9.39 -61.48 23.00
N GLY A 19 9.48 -60.17 23.20
CA GLY A 19 9.55 -59.21 22.12
C GLY A 19 10.95 -59.27 21.53
N SER A 20 11.04 -59.66 20.27
CA SER A 20 12.23 -59.56 19.43
C SER A 20 12.85 -58.16 19.56
N ALA A 21 14.13 -58.09 19.92
CA ALA A 21 14.92 -56.88 19.78
C ALA A 21 14.93 -56.48 18.31
N LEU A 22 14.26 -55.37 17.98
CA LEU A 22 14.42 -54.71 16.67
C LEU A 22 15.89 -54.27 16.59
N ALA A 23 16.62 -54.77 15.59
CA ALA A 23 17.93 -54.26 15.26
C ALA A 23 17.81 -52.76 14.96
N GLN A 24 18.56 -51.93 15.70
CA GLN A 24 18.60 -50.49 15.49
C GLN A 24 19.29 -50.26 14.13
N GLN A 25 18.51 -49.93 13.10
CA GLN A 25 19.02 -49.65 11.76
C GLN A 25 19.95 -48.42 11.89
N SER A 26 21.10 -48.42 11.22
CA SER A 26 22.05 -47.29 11.27
C SER A 26 21.65 -46.23 10.24
N PRO A 27 22.06 -44.94 10.39
CA PRO A 27 21.88 -43.95 9.34
C PRO A 27 22.44 -44.44 8.01
N LEU A 28 21.72 -44.20 6.91
CA LEU A 28 22.18 -44.54 5.58
C LEU A 28 22.97 -43.37 5.03
N VAL A 29 24.29 -43.52 4.93
CA VAL A 29 25.16 -42.54 4.27
C VAL A 29 24.86 -42.53 2.77
N LEU A 30 24.50 -41.37 2.24
CA LEU A 30 24.23 -41.14 0.82
C LEU A 30 25.47 -40.60 0.11
N ALA A 31 26.20 -39.69 0.76
CA ALA A 31 27.50 -39.21 0.30
C ALA A 31 28.29 -38.66 1.50
N ASP A 32 29.50 -39.17 1.74
CA ASP A 32 30.43 -38.69 2.77
C ASP A 32 31.71 -38.10 2.18
N PHE A 33 31.90 -38.17 0.86
CA PHE A 33 33.05 -37.63 0.13
C PHE A 33 34.41 -38.19 0.58
N GLU A 34 34.41 -39.34 1.27
CA GLU A 34 35.62 -40.00 1.76
C GLU A 34 36.07 -41.16 0.86
N GLY A 35 37.33 -41.58 1.04
CA GLY A 35 37.88 -42.76 0.35
C GLY A 35 37.94 -42.59 -1.18
N ALA A 36 37.26 -43.48 -1.93
CA ALA A 36 37.26 -43.43 -3.40
C ALA A 36 36.50 -42.21 -3.96
N ALA A 37 35.66 -41.55 -3.15
CA ALA A 37 34.89 -40.36 -3.49
C ALA A 37 35.67 -39.04 -3.25
N ALA A 38 36.84 -39.08 -2.61
CA ALA A 38 37.70 -37.91 -2.32
C ALA A 38 38.50 -37.40 -3.54
N GLN A 39 38.07 -37.72 -4.78
CA GLN A 39 38.76 -37.30 -6.00
C GLN A 39 38.32 -35.89 -6.42
N SER A 40 39.26 -35.09 -6.93
CA SER A 40 39.02 -33.73 -7.41
C SER A 40 39.57 -33.56 -8.82
N PRO A 41 38.73 -33.28 -9.85
CA PRO A 41 37.27 -33.16 -9.80
C PRO A 41 36.58 -34.50 -9.48
N LEU A 42 35.31 -34.45 -9.05
CA LEU A 42 34.52 -35.66 -8.81
C LEU A 42 34.43 -36.53 -10.08
N PRO A 43 34.56 -37.87 -9.99
CA PRO A 43 34.44 -38.75 -11.15
C PRO A 43 33.03 -38.67 -11.75
N ALA A 44 32.90 -38.75 -13.08
CA ALA A 44 31.59 -38.79 -13.73
C ALA A 44 30.72 -39.99 -13.26
N SER A 45 31.34 -41.05 -12.76
CA SER A 45 30.67 -42.21 -12.16
C SER A 45 30.16 -41.99 -10.74
N SER A 46 30.37 -40.81 -10.14
CA SER A 46 29.92 -40.49 -8.77
C SER A 46 28.44 -40.10 -8.67
N GLY A 47 27.75 -39.94 -9.80
CA GLY A 47 26.33 -39.55 -9.83
C GLY A 47 26.09 -38.05 -9.62
N PHE A 48 27.14 -37.25 -9.41
CA PHE A 48 27.00 -35.80 -9.29
C PHE A 48 26.97 -35.11 -10.65
N ILE A 49 25.90 -34.37 -10.92
CA ILE A 49 25.62 -33.68 -12.18
C ILE A 49 25.37 -32.21 -11.88
N THR A 50 26.18 -31.31 -12.43
CA THR A 50 25.97 -29.86 -12.34
C THR A 50 25.05 -29.36 -13.43
N TRP A 51 24.27 -28.34 -13.14
CA TRP A 51 23.41 -27.67 -14.10
C TRP A 51 23.34 -26.17 -13.77
N GLN A 52 23.26 -25.32 -14.79
CA GLN A 52 23.28 -23.87 -14.63
C GLN A 52 22.80 -23.15 -15.89
N ASP A 53 22.46 -21.86 -15.73
CA ASP A 53 22.23 -20.95 -16.85
C ASP A 53 23.48 -20.80 -17.74
N GLY A 54 23.28 -20.50 -19.03
CA GLY A 54 24.31 -20.62 -20.07
C GLY A 54 25.54 -19.72 -19.93
N SER A 55 25.53 -18.75 -19.01
CA SER A 55 26.68 -17.87 -18.73
C SER A 55 27.25 -18.01 -17.32
N GLY A 56 26.64 -18.86 -16.48
CA GLY A 56 27.08 -19.12 -15.11
C GLY A 56 28.05 -20.29 -15.00
N THR A 57 28.60 -20.49 -13.80
CA THR A 57 29.45 -21.64 -13.47
C THR A 57 28.98 -22.31 -12.18
N VAL A 58 28.99 -23.64 -12.18
CA VAL A 58 28.88 -24.48 -10.98
C VAL A 58 29.92 -25.57 -11.12
N ASN A 59 30.88 -25.60 -10.20
CA ASN A 59 31.93 -26.61 -10.17
C ASN A 59 31.79 -27.46 -8.91
N LEU A 60 32.13 -28.74 -9.01
CA LEU A 60 32.17 -29.66 -7.88
C LEU A 60 33.59 -30.20 -7.70
N THR A 61 34.18 -29.87 -6.57
CA THR A 61 35.54 -30.26 -6.20
C THR A 61 35.52 -30.81 -4.78
N THR A 62 36.44 -31.70 -4.45
CA THR A 62 36.67 -32.11 -3.07
C THR A 62 37.87 -31.36 -2.50
N SER A 63 37.81 -31.01 -1.22
CA SER A 63 38.92 -30.39 -0.49
C SER A 63 38.96 -30.87 0.96
N THR A 64 40.12 -30.81 1.60
CA THR A 64 40.24 -31.16 3.02
C THR A 64 39.89 -29.97 3.89
N GLU A 65 38.85 -30.09 4.72
CA GLU A 65 38.44 -29.05 5.67
C GLU A 65 38.15 -29.63 7.06
N ASP A 66 38.25 -28.81 8.10
CA ASP A 66 37.86 -29.20 9.45
C ASP A 66 36.35 -28.95 9.63
N VAL A 67 35.56 -30.02 9.68
CA VAL A 67 34.11 -29.95 9.91
C VAL A 67 33.85 -30.10 11.40
N ALA A 68 33.19 -29.11 11.99
CA ALA A 68 32.86 -29.09 13.41
C ALA A 68 32.24 -30.43 13.85
N ALA A 69 32.72 -30.97 14.98
CA ALA A 69 32.27 -32.22 15.59
C ALA A 69 32.61 -33.54 14.86
N GLN A 70 33.43 -33.56 13.80
CA GLN A 70 33.79 -34.81 13.09
C GLN A 70 35.20 -35.37 13.34
N GLY A 71 36.18 -34.60 13.83
CA GLY A 71 37.55 -35.09 14.11
C GLY A 71 38.41 -35.27 12.84
N ALA A 72 39.75 -35.37 13.01
CA ALA A 72 40.73 -34.99 11.98
C ALA A 72 40.75 -35.79 10.65
N ALA A 73 40.98 -35.00 9.57
CA ALA A 73 41.03 -35.27 8.13
C ALA A 73 39.68 -35.66 7.50
N ASN A 74 38.90 -34.63 7.14
CA ASN A 74 37.61 -34.75 6.45
C ASN A 74 37.70 -34.12 5.04
N HIS A 75 37.29 -34.85 4.01
CA HIS A 75 37.14 -34.36 2.65
C HIS A 75 35.70 -33.91 2.45
N VAL A 76 35.52 -32.64 2.09
CA VAL A 76 34.22 -32.05 1.89
C VAL A 76 34.01 -31.74 0.41
N LEU A 77 32.74 -31.74 -0.01
CA LEU A 77 32.35 -31.22 -1.31
C LEU A 77 32.37 -29.70 -1.28
N VAL A 78 33.27 -29.08 -2.03
CA VAL A 78 33.33 -27.64 -2.25
C VAL A 78 32.76 -27.31 -3.62
N THR A 79 31.79 -26.41 -3.65
CA THR A 79 31.14 -25.94 -4.87
C THR A 79 31.30 -24.43 -5.06
N PRO A 80 32.35 -24.00 -5.78
CA PRO A 80 32.44 -22.63 -6.27
C PRO A 80 31.39 -22.40 -7.35
N VAL A 81 30.61 -21.33 -7.19
CA VAL A 81 29.54 -20.97 -8.12
C VAL A 81 29.63 -19.51 -8.55
N ASN A 82 29.21 -19.25 -9.79
CA ASN A 82 28.90 -17.92 -10.29
C ASN A 82 27.59 -18.02 -11.09
N ILE A 83 26.47 -18.04 -10.39
CA ILE A 83 25.14 -18.27 -10.98
C ILE A 83 24.53 -16.93 -11.39
N LYS A 84 24.01 -16.82 -12.62
CA LYS A 84 23.37 -15.58 -13.10
C LYS A 84 21.86 -15.62 -12.95
N GLN A 85 21.23 -16.78 -13.11
CA GLN A 85 19.78 -16.91 -12.96
C GLN A 85 19.37 -18.17 -12.18
N TRP A 86 19.91 -19.33 -12.56
CA TRP A 86 19.63 -20.59 -11.88
C TRP A 86 20.84 -21.51 -12.01
N GLY A 87 21.12 -22.30 -10.97
CA GLY A 87 22.21 -23.26 -11.00
C GLY A 87 22.29 -24.09 -9.72
N GLY A 88 22.98 -25.21 -9.81
CA GLY A 88 23.06 -26.17 -8.72
C GLY A 88 23.62 -27.51 -9.19
N PHE A 89 23.39 -28.53 -8.36
CA PHE A 89 23.80 -29.88 -8.69
C PHE A 89 22.78 -30.92 -8.22
N THR A 90 22.81 -32.07 -8.87
CA THR A 90 22.02 -33.26 -8.56
C THR A 90 22.97 -34.39 -8.20
N HIS A 91 22.62 -35.19 -7.19
CA HIS A 91 23.21 -36.50 -6.94
C HIS A 91 22.21 -37.58 -7.39
N ASP A 92 22.46 -38.17 -8.56
CA ASP A 92 21.64 -39.19 -9.19
C ASP A 92 22.05 -40.59 -8.70
N PHE A 93 21.11 -41.33 -8.15
CA PHE A 93 21.35 -42.65 -7.56
C PHE A 93 21.36 -43.75 -8.64
N SER A 94 20.94 -43.45 -9.87
CA SER A 94 20.86 -44.43 -10.96
C SER A 94 22.21 -45.04 -11.35
N VAL A 95 23.32 -44.33 -11.09
CA VAL A 95 24.69 -44.82 -11.34
C VAL A 95 25.16 -45.85 -10.32
N GLY A 96 24.38 -46.04 -9.25
CA GLY A 96 24.64 -46.96 -8.16
C GLY A 96 25.46 -46.34 -7.03
N ILE A 97 24.92 -46.36 -5.81
CA ILE A 97 25.54 -45.80 -4.60
C ILE A 97 25.65 -46.91 -3.56
N ASN A 98 26.80 -46.99 -2.88
CA ASN A 98 27.09 -48.00 -1.84
C ASN A 98 26.82 -49.46 -2.26
N GLY A 99 27.02 -49.77 -3.55
CA GLY A 99 26.81 -51.12 -4.08
C GLY A 99 25.34 -51.49 -4.37
N ALA A 100 24.38 -50.56 -4.17
CA ALA A 100 23.01 -50.70 -4.64
C ALA A 100 22.86 -50.03 -6.01
N SER A 101 22.37 -50.75 -7.02
CA SER A 101 22.08 -50.22 -8.36
C SER A 101 20.60 -49.83 -8.47
N GLY A 102 20.29 -48.57 -8.82
CA GLY A 102 18.92 -48.09 -9.04
C GLY A 102 18.42 -47.13 -7.95
N SER A 103 17.12 -47.14 -7.68
CA SER A 103 16.49 -46.32 -6.64
C SER A 103 16.79 -46.85 -5.23
N LEU A 104 16.64 -45.98 -4.23
CA LEU A 104 16.76 -46.32 -2.80
C LEU A 104 15.40 -46.29 -2.11
N ASP A 105 15.16 -47.24 -1.21
CA ASP A 105 14.02 -47.21 -0.28
C ASP A 105 14.40 -46.41 0.97
N LEU A 106 13.94 -45.16 1.03
CA LEU A 106 14.11 -44.27 2.17
C LEU A 106 12.90 -44.26 3.12
N SER A 107 11.86 -45.05 2.85
CA SER A 107 10.66 -45.12 3.69
C SER A 107 10.89 -45.56 5.15
N PRO A 108 11.98 -46.29 5.50
CA PRO A 108 12.30 -46.55 6.91
C PRO A 108 12.82 -45.32 7.67
N TYR A 109 13.30 -44.28 6.98
CA TYR A 109 13.94 -43.11 7.60
C TYR A 109 12.96 -41.95 7.81
N SER A 110 13.30 -41.03 8.71
CA SER A 110 12.47 -39.88 9.07
C SER A 110 12.89 -38.58 8.40
N GLY A 111 14.10 -38.52 7.84
CA GLY A 111 14.61 -37.33 7.18
C GLY A 111 16.01 -37.52 6.60
N ILE A 112 16.51 -36.46 5.95
CA ILE A 112 17.88 -36.33 5.45
C ILE A 112 18.59 -35.26 6.26
N ARG A 113 19.86 -35.50 6.58
CA ARG A 113 20.73 -34.46 7.15
C ARG A 113 22.08 -34.44 6.45
N PHE A 114 22.71 -33.28 6.48
CA PHE A 114 24.05 -33.04 5.94
C PHE A 114 24.69 -31.85 6.65
N TRP A 115 26.01 -31.79 6.63
CA TRP A 115 26.76 -30.62 7.03
C TRP A 115 26.83 -29.62 5.88
N PHE A 116 26.66 -28.35 6.21
CA PHE A 116 26.63 -27.25 5.28
C PHE A 116 27.41 -26.07 5.83
N ARG A 117 28.22 -25.44 4.97
CA ARG A 117 28.81 -24.12 5.19
C ARG A 117 28.53 -23.26 3.98
N GLY A 118 27.90 -22.12 4.20
CA GLY A 118 27.62 -21.15 3.16
C GLY A 118 28.37 -19.85 3.38
N SER A 119 27.76 -18.76 2.94
CA SER A 119 28.32 -17.41 3.06
C SER A 119 27.64 -16.55 4.11
N GLY A 120 26.56 -17.04 4.73
CA GLY A 120 25.70 -16.25 5.60
C GLY A 120 24.90 -15.18 4.83
N SER A 121 24.60 -15.43 3.55
CA SER A 121 23.97 -14.45 2.65
C SER A 121 22.51 -14.10 3.00
N GLY A 122 21.86 -14.88 3.87
CA GLY A 122 20.42 -14.78 4.14
C GLY A 122 19.54 -15.31 3.02
N ASN A 123 20.12 -15.77 1.90
CA ASN A 123 19.36 -16.28 0.77
C ASN A 123 18.83 -17.69 1.05
N PRO A 124 17.64 -18.04 0.54
CA PRO A 124 17.12 -19.39 0.64
C PRO A 124 17.85 -20.34 -0.32
N ILE A 125 18.26 -21.50 0.19
CA ILE A 125 18.76 -22.65 -0.58
C ILE A 125 17.65 -23.69 -0.64
N GLN A 126 17.38 -24.22 -1.83
CA GLN A 126 16.34 -25.23 -2.03
C GLN A 126 16.97 -26.62 -2.15
N PHE A 127 16.62 -27.50 -1.22
CA PHE A 127 16.86 -28.94 -1.31
C PHE A 127 15.67 -29.58 -2.01
N GLU A 128 15.94 -30.49 -2.95
CA GLU A 128 14.93 -31.29 -3.64
C GLU A 128 15.22 -32.79 -3.48
N LEU A 129 14.18 -33.57 -3.20
CA LEU A 129 14.19 -35.01 -3.24
C LEU A 129 13.45 -35.50 -4.49
N LEU A 130 14.04 -36.47 -5.19
CA LEU A 130 13.49 -37.07 -6.40
C LEU A 130 12.84 -38.41 -6.03
N ASP A 131 11.56 -38.38 -5.68
CA ASP A 131 10.79 -39.59 -5.35
C ASP A 131 10.15 -40.19 -6.60
N ASN A 132 10.03 -41.51 -6.67
CA ASN A 132 9.27 -42.35 -7.62
C ASN A 132 9.11 -41.90 -9.10
N ARG A 133 9.31 -42.82 -10.06
CA ARG A 133 9.16 -42.54 -11.51
C ARG A 133 7.84 -43.07 -12.07
N GLY A 134 7.40 -42.52 -13.20
CA GLY A 134 6.26 -43.06 -13.95
C GLY A 134 6.56 -44.48 -14.45
N ARG A 135 5.62 -45.43 -14.27
CA ARG A 135 5.85 -46.89 -14.42
C ARG A 135 6.33 -47.37 -15.80
N ASP A 136 6.30 -46.53 -16.84
CA ASP A 136 6.71 -46.88 -18.21
C ASP A 136 7.64 -45.82 -18.86
N GLN A 137 8.29 -44.98 -18.04
CA GLN A 137 9.13 -43.87 -18.52
C GLN A 137 10.62 -44.19 -18.40
N THR A 138 11.37 -44.02 -19.49
CA THR A 138 12.84 -44.13 -19.52
C THR A 138 13.55 -42.79 -19.27
N ALA A 139 12.82 -41.68 -19.43
CA ALA A 139 13.28 -40.34 -19.09
C ALA A 139 13.01 -40.01 -17.61
N ASP A 140 13.66 -38.95 -17.11
CA ASP A 140 13.41 -38.45 -15.77
C ASP A 140 11.94 -38.05 -15.61
N SER A 141 11.27 -38.79 -14.74
CA SER A 141 9.88 -38.63 -14.35
C SER A 141 9.74 -38.72 -12.84
N ALA A 142 10.80 -38.42 -12.08
CA ALA A 142 10.72 -38.47 -10.62
C ALA A 142 9.98 -37.25 -10.07
N GLU A 143 9.04 -37.46 -9.15
CA GLU A 143 8.39 -36.37 -8.43
C GLU A 143 9.40 -35.51 -7.67
N ARG A 144 9.19 -34.20 -7.74
CA ARG A 144 10.02 -33.22 -7.04
C ARG A 144 9.34 -32.77 -5.77
N PHE A 145 9.98 -33.05 -4.65
CA PHE A 145 9.62 -32.57 -3.33
C PHE A 145 10.72 -31.67 -2.80
N PHE A 146 10.39 -30.49 -2.29
CA PHE A 146 11.39 -29.50 -1.90
C PHE A 146 11.23 -29.02 -0.46
N PHE A 147 12.34 -28.57 0.11
CA PHE A 147 12.42 -27.83 1.36
C PHE A 147 13.40 -26.68 1.18
N ARG A 148 13.12 -25.51 1.76
CA ARG A 148 14.03 -24.36 1.72
C ARG A 148 14.59 -24.10 3.11
N PHE A 149 15.90 -23.96 3.18
CA PHE A 149 16.60 -23.50 4.38
C PHE A 149 17.41 -22.25 4.05
N THR A 150 17.73 -21.44 5.05
CA THR A 150 18.46 -20.18 4.87
C THR A 150 19.97 -20.39 5.00
N ASP A 151 20.74 -19.76 4.12
CA ASP A 151 22.18 -19.54 4.30
C ASP A 151 22.41 -18.46 5.36
N ASP A 152 22.36 -18.85 6.63
CA ASP A 152 22.42 -17.94 7.80
C ASP A 152 23.78 -17.93 8.53
N SER A 153 24.76 -18.72 8.06
CA SER A 153 26.04 -18.89 8.73
C SER A 153 27.16 -19.17 7.73
N ALA A 154 28.28 -18.46 7.91
CA ALA A 154 29.55 -18.74 7.25
C ALA A 154 30.35 -19.87 7.93
N GLU A 155 29.85 -20.38 9.07
CA GLU A 155 30.42 -21.51 9.81
C GLU A 155 29.67 -22.81 9.51
N TRP A 156 30.33 -23.95 9.71
CA TRP A 156 29.72 -25.28 9.55
C TRP A 156 28.52 -25.46 10.48
N LYS A 157 27.38 -25.82 9.89
CA LYS A 157 26.16 -26.24 10.60
C LYS A 157 25.62 -27.53 10.04
N GLN A 158 24.86 -28.27 10.83
CA GLN A 158 24.12 -29.42 10.33
C GLN A 158 22.72 -28.97 9.90
N VAL A 159 22.37 -29.22 8.65
CA VAL A 159 21.02 -29.06 8.12
C VAL A 159 20.33 -30.42 8.25
N SER A 160 19.16 -30.44 8.90
CA SER A 160 18.32 -31.64 9.02
C SER A 160 16.93 -31.32 8.49
N ILE A 161 16.49 -32.13 7.52
CA ILE A 161 15.24 -31.97 6.78
C ILE A 161 14.38 -33.19 7.06
N PRO A 162 13.35 -33.05 7.92
CA PRO A 162 12.35 -34.09 8.10
C PRO A 162 11.61 -34.34 6.79
N PHE A 163 11.36 -35.59 6.41
CA PHE A 163 10.58 -35.89 5.20
C PHE A 163 9.17 -35.31 5.26
N SER A 164 8.60 -35.17 6.47
CA SER A 164 7.31 -34.52 6.68
C SER A 164 7.30 -33.02 6.36
N ALA A 165 8.46 -32.37 6.28
CA ALA A 165 8.59 -30.94 5.95
C ALA A 165 8.73 -30.69 4.44
N LEU A 166 8.98 -31.75 3.64
CA LEU A 166 9.08 -31.64 2.20
C LEU A 166 7.72 -31.37 1.57
N GLN A 167 7.66 -30.39 0.69
CA GLN A 167 6.46 -30.01 -0.04
C GLN A 167 6.61 -30.40 -1.51
N ARG A 168 5.53 -30.92 -2.12
CA ARG A 168 5.55 -31.18 -3.56
C ARG A 168 5.73 -29.85 -4.31
N ARG A 169 6.68 -29.77 -5.25
CA ARG A 169 6.85 -28.57 -6.07
C ARG A 169 5.58 -28.30 -6.88
N SER A 170 5.04 -27.10 -6.73
CA SER A 170 3.86 -26.62 -7.47
C SER A 170 4.22 -25.93 -8.78
N ASP A 171 5.45 -25.43 -8.87
CA ASP A 171 5.96 -24.64 -9.99
C ASP A 171 6.59 -25.51 -11.09
N PHE A 172 7.09 -26.70 -10.74
CA PHE A 172 7.68 -27.63 -11.70
C PHE A 172 7.57 -29.09 -11.25
N GLN A 173 7.19 -29.96 -12.19
CA GLN A 173 7.31 -31.41 -12.11
C GLN A 173 7.76 -31.94 -13.49
N PRO A 174 8.63 -32.96 -13.55
CA PRO A 174 8.97 -33.61 -14.81
C PRO A 174 7.74 -34.22 -15.49
N ALA A 175 7.78 -34.30 -16.83
CA ALA A 175 6.70 -34.89 -17.59
C ALA A 175 6.54 -36.37 -17.23
N GLY A 176 5.30 -36.77 -16.88
CA GLY A 176 5.02 -38.15 -16.45
C GLY A 176 5.37 -38.45 -15.00
N ALA A 177 5.71 -37.42 -14.20
CA ALA A 177 5.85 -37.59 -12.77
C ALA A 177 4.56 -38.14 -12.15
N PRO A 178 4.64 -39.16 -11.29
CA PRO A 178 3.53 -39.58 -10.45
C PRO A 178 2.98 -38.38 -9.64
N SER A 179 1.79 -38.52 -9.07
CA SER A 179 1.21 -37.50 -8.20
C SER A 179 0.56 -38.19 -7.01
N ASP A 180 1.28 -39.16 -6.45
CA ASP A 180 0.81 -40.06 -5.39
C ASP A 180 1.36 -39.69 -4.01
N GLY A 181 2.14 -38.60 -3.95
CA GLY A 181 2.66 -38.04 -2.71
C GLY A 181 4.06 -38.56 -2.40
N LEU A 182 4.63 -38.15 -1.27
CA LEU A 182 5.98 -38.54 -0.90
C LEU A 182 5.98 -39.97 -0.34
N THR A 183 6.26 -40.95 -1.20
CA THR A 183 6.23 -42.38 -0.88
C THR A 183 7.53 -42.89 -0.28
N LEU A 184 8.67 -42.30 -0.69
CA LEU A 184 10.04 -42.64 -0.28
C LEU A 184 10.51 -44.04 -0.66
N LYS A 185 9.72 -44.84 -1.37
CA LYS A 185 10.06 -46.24 -1.67
C LYS A 185 10.99 -46.40 -2.86
N GLU A 186 11.00 -45.42 -3.75
CA GLU A 186 11.85 -45.38 -4.94
C GLU A 186 12.47 -44.00 -5.10
N VAL A 187 13.41 -43.64 -4.24
CA VAL A 187 14.13 -42.37 -4.32
C VAL A 187 15.27 -42.49 -5.33
N TRP A 188 15.28 -41.61 -6.32
CA TRP A 188 16.23 -41.63 -7.44
C TRP A 188 17.38 -40.62 -7.27
N GLY A 189 17.33 -39.76 -6.26
CA GLY A 189 18.39 -38.80 -5.99
C GLY A 189 17.92 -37.59 -5.19
N TYR A 190 18.82 -36.62 -5.04
CA TYR A 190 18.50 -35.29 -4.50
C TYR A 190 19.19 -34.19 -5.31
N ALA A 191 18.69 -32.96 -5.24
CA ALA A 191 19.29 -31.81 -5.87
C ALA A 191 19.33 -30.60 -4.93
N LEU A 192 20.33 -29.73 -5.13
CA LEU A 192 20.50 -28.47 -4.41
C LEU A 192 20.44 -27.34 -5.44
N ASN A 193 19.42 -26.49 -5.34
CA ASN A 193 19.36 -25.25 -6.12
C ASN A 193 20.01 -24.13 -5.32
N LEU A 194 21.09 -23.60 -5.87
CA LEU A 194 21.93 -22.62 -5.22
C LEU A 194 21.53 -21.20 -5.65
N PRO A 195 21.57 -20.21 -4.74
CA PRO A 195 21.24 -18.83 -5.03
C PRO A 195 22.06 -18.21 -6.17
N GLN A 196 21.46 -17.22 -6.84
CA GLN A 196 22.17 -16.33 -7.76
C GLN A 196 23.32 -15.61 -7.04
N GLY A 197 24.46 -15.50 -7.71
CA GLY A 197 25.64 -14.81 -7.17
C GLY A 197 26.92 -15.61 -7.33
N GLU A 198 28.02 -14.96 -6.96
CA GLU A 198 29.36 -15.55 -6.94
C GLU A 198 29.76 -15.85 -5.49
N THR A 199 29.87 -17.14 -5.16
CA THR A 199 30.19 -17.59 -3.80
C THR A 199 30.70 -19.04 -3.82
N THR A 200 31.07 -19.58 -2.66
CA THR A 200 31.47 -20.99 -2.50
C THR A 200 30.69 -21.61 -1.36
N TYR A 201 30.03 -22.73 -1.63
CA TYR A 201 29.37 -23.55 -0.61
C TYR A 201 30.21 -24.79 -0.34
N ALA A 202 30.15 -25.30 0.89
CA ALA A 202 30.72 -26.59 1.25
C ALA A 202 29.65 -27.49 1.86
N PHE A 203 29.70 -28.77 1.50
CA PHE A 203 28.79 -29.80 1.97
C PHE A 203 29.56 -31.03 2.42
N ASP A 204 29.06 -31.70 3.43
CA ASP A 204 29.62 -32.96 3.88
C ASP A 204 28.53 -33.90 4.45
N ARG A 205 28.76 -35.20 4.35
CA ARG A 205 28.00 -36.27 5.01
C ARG A 205 26.48 -36.17 4.87
N PHE A 206 25.99 -36.32 3.65
CA PHE A 206 24.57 -36.57 3.39
C PHE A 206 24.20 -37.95 3.91
N GLU A 207 23.20 -38.03 4.80
CA GLU A 207 22.68 -39.28 5.32
C GLU A 207 21.18 -39.23 5.60
N ALA A 208 20.49 -40.35 5.38
CA ALA A 208 19.12 -40.56 5.85
C ALA A 208 19.14 -41.11 7.28
N HIS A 209 18.34 -40.53 8.18
CA HIS A 209 18.37 -40.84 9.62
C HIS A 209 17.01 -41.25 10.18
N LEU A 210 17.04 -42.04 11.26
CA LEU A 210 15.85 -42.63 11.91
C LEU A 210 15.34 -41.83 13.11
N GLU A 211 16.20 -41.02 13.74
CA GLU A 211 15.86 -40.26 14.94
C GLU A 211 15.18 -38.94 14.57
N ALA A 212 14.02 -38.67 15.15
CA ALA A 212 13.52 -37.30 15.30
C ALA A 212 14.53 -36.50 16.12
N PRO A 213 14.80 -35.22 15.80
CA PRO A 213 15.92 -34.48 16.38
C PRO A 213 15.80 -34.36 17.91
N PRO A 214 16.92 -34.22 18.66
CA PRO A 214 16.86 -33.62 19.98
C PRO A 214 16.27 -32.22 19.79
N GLN A 215 15.06 -32.05 20.32
CA GLN A 215 14.23 -30.84 20.32
C GLN A 215 14.89 -29.66 19.58
N ALA A 216 14.63 -29.56 18.26
CA ALA A 216 14.69 -28.26 17.62
C ALA A 216 13.80 -27.36 18.48
N GLU A 217 14.31 -26.20 18.91
CA GLU A 217 13.44 -25.15 19.43
C GLU A 217 12.23 -25.09 18.50
N ALA A 218 11.03 -25.31 19.07
CA ALA A 218 9.80 -25.23 18.30
C ALA A 218 9.88 -23.94 17.49
N ALA A 219 9.72 -24.04 16.16
CA ALA A 219 9.76 -22.87 15.30
C ALA A 219 8.93 -21.78 15.99
N PRO A 220 9.51 -20.60 16.27
CA PRO A 220 8.88 -19.63 17.16
C PRO A 220 7.46 -19.42 16.67
N ALA A 221 6.50 -19.51 17.60
CA ALA A 221 5.09 -19.40 17.26
C ALA A 221 4.90 -18.12 16.43
N GLN A 222 4.37 -18.25 15.23
CA GLN A 222 4.19 -17.13 14.32
C GLN A 222 2.76 -17.13 13.83
N LEU A 223 2.08 -16.01 14.06
CA LEU A 223 0.74 -15.75 13.56
C LEU A 223 0.83 -15.03 12.22
N SER A 224 -0.08 -15.37 11.32
CA SER A 224 -0.24 -14.70 10.03
C SER A 224 -1.70 -14.63 9.65
N PHE A 225 -2.08 -13.60 8.88
CA PHE A 225 -3.31 -13.67 8.12
C PHE A 225 -3.15 -14.67 6.98
N LYS A 226 -4.20 -15.45 6.70
CA LYS A 226 -4.25 -16.30 5.51
C LYS A 226 -4.17 -15.47 4.23
N ASP A 227 -4.94 -14.39 4.20
CA ASP A 227 -5.05 -13.48 3.06
C ASP A 227 -4.63 -12.07 3.48
N LYS A 228 -3.84 -11.40 2.62
CA LYS A 228 -3.42 -10.00 2.84
C LYS A 228 -4.58 -9.01 2.68
N GLU A 229 -5.60 -9.43 1.95
CA GLU A 229 -6.84 -8.69 1.74
C GLU A 229 -8.04 -9.65 1.64
N VAL A 230 -9.17 -9.25 2.18
CA VAL A 230 -10.46 -9.94 2.07
C VAL A 230 -11.41 -9.01 1.34
N ARG A 231 -12.07 -9.50 0.28
CA ARG A 231 -13.07 -8.73 -0.47
C ARG A 231 -14.47 -9.25 -0.18
N VAL A 232 -15.39 -8.35 0.13
CA VAL A 232 -16.82 -8.64 0.21
C VAL A 232 -17.61 -7.55 -0.49
N THR A 233 -18.83 -7.85 -0.92
CA THR A 233 -19.79 -6.81 -1.30
C THR A 233 -20.42 -6.23 -0.04
N GLU A 234 -20.77 -4.94 -0.06
CA GLU A 234 -21.53 -4.32 1.03
C GLU A 234 -22.78 -5.13 1.42
N GLY A 235 -23.12 -5.07 2.71
CA GLY A 235 -24.14 -5.93 3.32
C GLY A 235 -23.71 -7.38 3.59
N GLN A 236 -22.53 -7.81 3.13
CA GLN A 236 -21.98 -9.13 3.49
C GLN A 236 -21.07 -9.06 4.73
N THR A 237 -20.77 -10.23 5.29
CA THR A 237 -19.81 -10.36 6.40
C THR A 237 -18.47 -10.87 5.88
N ALA A 238 -17.41 -10.11 6.15
CA ALA A 238 -16.05 -10.52 5.85
C ALA A 238 -15.53 -11.47 6.93
N THR A 239 -14.85 -12.53 6.50
CA THR A 239 -14.22 -13.51 7.40
C THR A 239 -12.72 -13.47 7.22
N PHE A 240 -12.01 -13.04 8.25
CA PHE A 240 -10.55 -13.07 8.31
C PHE A 240 -10.08 -14.36 8.97
N GLU A 241 -9.22 -15.12 8.29
CA GLU A 241 -8.59 -16.31 8.88
C GLU A 241 -7.20 -15.96 9.42
N ILE A 242 -6.99 -16.17 10.71
CA ILE A 242 -5.70 -16.00 11.39
C ILE A 242 -5.13 -17.40 11.63
N LEU A 243 -3.92 -17.63 11.12
CA LEU A 243 -3.23 -18.91 11.12
C LEU A 243 -2.02 -18.88 12.05
N LEU A 244 -1.77 -20.00 12.71
CA LEU A 244 -0.56 -20.25 13.48
C LEU A 244 0.32 -21.24 12.70
N ASN A 245 1.60 -20.92 12.54
CA ASN A 245 2.55 -21.69 11.73
C ASN A 245 2.70 -23.16 12.13
N ALA A 246 2.46 -23.50 13.40
CA ALA A 246 2.40 -24.87 13.90
C ALA A 246 1.56 -24.95 15.19
N PRO A 247 0.97 -26.12 15.52
CA PRO A 247 0.27 -26.32 16.78
C PRO A 247 1.20 -26.06 17.98
N GLN A 248 0.73 -25.27 18.95
CA GLN A 248 1.49 -24.94 20.15
C GLN A 248 1.03 -25.77 21.35
N GLN A 249 1.92 -25.96 22.33
CA GLN A 249 1.63 -26.69 23.57
C GLN A 249 0.98 -25.80 24.64
N GLU A 250 1.21 -24.50 24.55
CA GLU A 250 0.60 -23.48 25.41
C GLU A 250 -0.34 -22.59 24.59
N PRO A 251 -1.35 -21.97 25.22
CA PRO A 251 -2.23 -21.04 24.53
C PRO A 251 -1.49 -19.82 23.98
N ILE A 252 -1.88 -19.35 22.80
CA ILE A 252 -1.42 -18.08 22.22
C ILE A 252 -2.58 -17.09 22.20
N GLU A 253 -2.36 -15.91 22.77
CA GLU A 253 -3.32 -14.81 22.79
C GLU A 253 -2.84 -13.67 21.91
N VAL A 254 -3.73 -13.18 21.05
CA VAL A 254 -3.49 -12.02 20.19
C VAL A 254 -4.68 -11.08 20.25
N GLU A 255 -4.43 -9.82 20.55
CA GLU A 255 -5.42 -8.75 20.48
C GLU A 255 -5.62 -8.33 19.03
N TYR A 256 -6.86 -8.01 18.67
CA TYR A 256 -7.19 -7.48 17.35
C TYR A 256 -8.17 -6.32 17.46
N GLU A 257 -8.11 -5.43 16.48
CA GLU A 257 -9.13 -4.42 16.27
C GLU A 257 -9.25 -4.05 14.78
N THR A 258 -10.43 -3.60 14.39
CA THR A 258 -10.61 -2.91 13.12
C THR A 258 -10.27 -1.44 13.28
N THR A 259 -9.43 -0.92 12.39
CA THR A 259 -9.09 0.51 12.32
C THR A 259 -9.56 1.11 10.99
N ASP A 260 -9.75 2.43 10.98
CA ASP A 260 -10.31 3.14 9.85
C ASP A 260 -9.41 3.04 8.61
N GLY A 261 -10.04 2.74 7.47
CA GLY A 261 -9.47 2.96 6.14
C GLY A 261 -10.22 4.09 5.45
N SER A 262 -10.77 3.83 4.26
CA SER A 262 -11.71 4.74 3.61
C SER A 262 -13.17 4.53 4.04
N ALA A 263 -13.49 3.41 4.71
CA ALA A 263 -14.80 3.17 5.31
C ALA A 263 -14.87 3.76 6.72
N THR A 264 -16.07 4.20 7.10
CA THR A 264 -16.41 4.83 8.38
C THR A 264 -17.42 3.97 9.15
N THR A 265 -17.91 4.47 10.29
CA THR A 265 -19.03 3.87 11.05
C THR A 265 -20.31 3.66 10.23
N LYS A 266 -20.43 4.26 9.04
CA LYS A 266 -21.58 4.07 8.13
C LYS A 266 -21.50 2.78 7.32
N ASP A 267 -20.30 2.21 7.17
CA ASP A 267 -20.02 1.14 6.20
C ASP A 267 -19.86 -0.24 6.86
N PHE A 268 -19.48 -0.29 8.14
CA PHE A 268 -19.20 -1.54 8.84
C PHE A 268 -19.37 -1.44 10.36
N VAL A 269 -19.38 -2.60 11.00
CA VAL A 269 -19.35 -2.74 12.46
C VAL A 269 -17.91 -2.94 12.93
N TYR A 270 -17.41 -2.09 13.82
CA TYR A 270 -16.09 -2.29 14.43
C TYR A 270 -16.03 -3.63 15.15
N ALA A 271 -14.96 -4.38 14.91
CA ALA A 271 -14.67 -5.63 15.58
C ALA A 271 -13.35 -5.48 16.34
N ASN A 272 -13.38 -5.76 17.64
CA ASN A 272 -12.19 -5.79 18.49
C ASN A 272 -12.32 -6.90 19.53
N GLY A 273 -11.19 -7.44 19.98
CA GLY A 273 -11.19 -8.50 20.97
C GLY A 273 -9.84 -9.19 21.14
N ILE A 274 -9.87 -10.34 21.83
CA ILE A 274 -8.72 -11.21 22.03
C ILE A 274 -9.03 -12.57 21.39
N LEU A 275 -8.19 -13.01 20.46
CA LEU A 275 -8.21 -14.39 19.97
C LEU A 275 -7.30 -15.25 20.83
N THR A 276 -7.85 -16.33 21.40
CA THR A 276 -7.07 -17.33 22.15
C THR A 276 -7.01 -18.63 21.38
N PHE A 277 -5.85 -18.97 20.82
CA PHE A 277 -5.56 -20.28 20.27
C PHE A 277 -5.25 -21.24 21.42
N GLN A 278 -6.10 -22.24 21.62
CA GLN A 278 -5.88 -23.31 22.60
C GLN A 278 -4.77 -24.25 22.10
N PRO A 279 -4.12 -25.01 23.00
CA PRO A 279 -3.11 -25.99 22.62
C PRO A 279 -3.62 -26.93 21.51
N GLY A 280 -2.82 -27.07 20.45
CA GLY A 280 -3.20 -27.85 19.27
C GLY A 280 -3.98 -27.10 18.17
N GLU A 281 -4.56 -25.92 18.46
CA GLU A 281 -5.27 -25.12 17.45
C GLU A 281 -4.30 -24.33 16.57
N THR A 282 -4.61 -24.24 15.27
CA THR A 282 -3.80 -23.47 14.31
C THR A 282 -4.60 -22.44 13.50
N ARG A 283 -5.90 -22.29 13.77
CA ARG A 283 -6.79 -21.40 13.02
C ARG A 283 -7.82 -20.73 13.93
N LYS A 284 -7.97 -19.42 13.79
CA LYS A 284 -9.10 -18.64 14.30
C LYS A 284 -9.70 -17.77 13.20
N VAL A 285 -10.90 -17.28 13.44
CA VAL A 285 -11.60 -16.36 12.54
C VAL A 285 -12.03 -15.10 13.27
N VAL A 286 -11.96 -13.98 12.56
CA VAL A 286 -12.61 -12.71 12.95
C VAL A 286 -13.62 -12.37 11.87
N GLU A 287 -14.84 -12.07 12.28
CA GLU A 287 -15.91 -11.65 11.37
C GLU A 287 -16.14 -10.14 11.49
N VAL A 288 -16.25 -9.46 10.35
CA VAL A 288 -16.54 -8.04 10.26
C VAL A 288 -17.75 -7.87 9.35
N SER A 289 -18.89 -7.46 9.92
CA SER A 289 -20.12 -7.21 9.16
C SER A 289 -20.09 -5.84 8.51
N THR A 290 -20.51 -5.78 7.24
CA THR A 290 -20.67 -4.53 6.48
C THR A 290 -22.16 -4.17 6.35
N TYR A 291 -22.47 -2.89 6.16
CA TYR A 291 -23.83 -2.41 5.95
C TYR A 291 -24.12 -2.27 4.45
N PRO A 292 -25.30 -2.70 3.96
CA PRO A 292 -25.73 -2.33 2.62
C PRO A 292 -26.19 -0.88 2.64
N ASN A 293 -25.97 -0.17 1.54
CA ASN A 293 -26.55 1.13 1.25
C ASN A 293 -27.06 1.12 -0.20
N SER A 294 -27.61 2.25 -0.65
CA SER A 294 -28.16 2.38 -2.00
C SER A 294 -27.42 3.44 -2.82
N LYS A 295 -26.26 3.88 -2.32
CA LYS A 295 -25.47 4.97 -2.84
C LYS A 295 -24.15 4.47 -3.36
N TYR A 296 -23.87 4.85 -4.59
CA TYR A 296 -22.54 4.68 -5.13
C TYR A 296 -21.53 5.53 -4.35
N SER A 297 -20.70 4.86 -3.58
CA SER A 297 -19.62 5.40 -2.74
C SER A 297 -18.26 4.80 -3.11
N GLY A 298 -18.25 3.91 -4.11
CA GLY A 298 -17.07 3.21 -4.58
C GLY A 298 -16.55 2.19 -3.57
N THR A 299 -15.42 1.59 -3.92
CA THR A 299 -14.78 0.60 -3.05
C THR A 299 -14.20 1.27 -1.80
N ARG A 300 -14.61 0.78 -0.64
CA ARG A 300 -14.15 1.27 0.67
C ARG A 300 -13.25 0.24 1.36
N THR A 301 -12.43 0.69 2.31
CA THR A 301 -11.45 -0.17 2.98
C THR A 301 -11.50 -0.02 4.48
N VAL A 302 -11.27 -1.12 5.19
CA VAL A 302 -11.10 -1.20 6.64
C VAL A 302 -9.84 -2.03 6.91
N ASN A 303 -9.05 -1.67 7.90
CA ASN A 303 -7.91 -2.49 8.30
C ASN A 303 -8.31 -3.38 9.48
N LEU A 304 -7.92 -4.65 9.47
CA LEU A 304 -7.94 -5.51 10.65
C LEU A 304 -6.50 -5.64 11.14
N GLU A 305 -6.24 -5.12 12.33
CA GLU A 305 -4.92 -5.10 12.94
C GLU A 305 -4.79 -6.17 14.02
N LEU A 306 -3.63 -6.80 14.08
CA LEU A 306 -3.20 -7.67 15.17
C LEU A 306 -2.13 -6.95 16.00
N TYR A 307 -2.33 -6.91 17.30
CA TYR A 307 -1.37 -6.38 18.24
C TYR A 307 -0.35 -7.45 18.66
N PRO A 308 0.87 -7.05 19.07
CA PRO A 308 1.93 -7.98 19.43
C PRO A 308 1.47 -9.03 20.47
N PRO A 309 1.46 -10.33 20.11
CA PRO A 309 1.02 -11.40 21.02
C PRO A 309 2.10 -11.71 22.06
N LYS A 310 1.70 -12.39 23.13
CA LYS A 310 2.67 -12.98 24.08
C LYS A 310 3.13 -14.34 23.56
N ASN A 311 4.44 -14.59 23.60
CA ASN A 311 5.06 -15.87 23.20
C ASN A 311 4.87 -16.26 21.72
N ALA A 312 4.55 -15.31 20.85
CA ALA A 312 4.52 -15.48 19.41
C ALA A 312 5.04 -14.21 18.70
N THR A 313 5.28 -14.31 17.40
CA THR A 313 5.60 -13.19 16.51
C THR A 313 4.52 -13.04 15.44
N LEU A 314 4.44 -11.86 14.82
CA LEU A 314 3.51 -11.60 13.71
C LEU A 314 4.28 -11.59 12.39
N ALA A 315 3.83 -12.37 11.40
CA ALA A 315 4.34 -12.28 10.03
C ALA A 315 3.85 -11.02 9.30
N ALA A 316 2.66 -10.54 9.68
CA ALA A 316 2.07 -9.28 9.24
C ALA A 316 1.15 -8.77 10.36
N THR A 317 1.15 -7.45 10.58
CA THR A 317 0.33 -6.80 11.60
C THR A 317 -1.06 -6.45 11.11
N THR A 318 -1.30 -6.45 9.79
CA THR A 318 -2.53 -5.92 9.21
C THR A 318 -2.99 -6.77 8.02
N SER A 319 -4.31 -6.97 7.92
CA SER A 319 -4.99 -7.44 6.70
C SER A 319 -6.11 -6.46 6.34
N LYS A 320 -6.35 -6.25 5.05
CA LYS A 320 -7.28 -5.23 4.57
C LYS A 320 -8.64 -5.84 4.19
N LEU A 321 -9.72 -5.32 4.75
CA LEU A 321 -11.06 -5.49 4.19
C LEU A 321 -11.23 -4.53 3.01
N ILE A 322 -11.75 -5.03 1.91
CA ILE A 322 -12.22 -4.26 0.76
C ILE A 322 -13.72 -4.50 0.65
N ILE A 323 -14.49 -3.44 0.88
CA ILE A 323 -15.94 -3.42 0.73
C ILE A 323 -16.23 -2.94 -0.69
N GLY A 324 -16.64 -3.87 -1.55
CA GLY A 324 -17.10 -3.59 -2.90
C GLY A 324 -18.50 -3.00 -2.85
N ASP A 325 -18.68 -1.95 -3.64
CA ASP A 325 -19.97 -1.29 -3.87
C ASP A 325 -20.66 -1.97 -5.06
N ASP A 326 -21.91 -2.41 -4.88
CA ASP A 326 -22.74 -3.03 -5.90
C ASP A 326 -23.75 -2.06 -6.53
N ASP A 327 -23.73 -0.78 -6.14
CA ASP A 327 -24.48 0.29 -6.78
C ASP A 327 -23.73 0.85 -8.01
N SER A 328 -24.48 1.55 -8.85
CA SER A 328 -23.93 2.26 -10.01
C SER A 328 -23.95 3.77 -9.76
N PRO A 329 -22.94 4.53 -10.21
CA PRO A 329 -22.96 5.99 -10.13
C PRO A 329 -24.25 6.53 -10.72
N SER A 330 -25.00 7.27 -9.91
CA SER A 330 -26.24 7.87 -10.38
C SER A 330 -25.94 9.10 -11.21
N LEU A 331 -26.12 9.01 -12.54
CA LEU A 331 -26.07 10.18 -13.45
C LEU A 331 -27.17 11.21 -13.14
N ALA A 332 -28.13 10.85 -12.27
CA ALA A 332 -29.20 11.70 -11.82
C ALA A 332 -28.88 12.40 -10.49
N LEU A 333 -27.86 11.97 -9.74
CA LEU A 333 -27.47 12.60 -8.48
C LEU A 333 -26.60 13.83 -8.76
N GLY A 334 -27.06 14.98 -8.30
CA GLY A 334 -26.33 16.24 -8.34
C GLY A 334 -25.47 16.48 -7.11
N ASP A 335 -26.02 16.22 -5.91
CA ASP A 335 -25.33 16.33 -4.62
C ASP A 335 -26.12 15.56 -3.55
N ASP A 336 -25.44 14.86 -2.66
CA ASP A 336 -26.04 14.14 -1.52
C ASP A 336 -25.93 14.90 -0.20
N PHE A 337 -25.27 16.05 -0.17
CA PHE A 337 -25.02 16.90 0.99
C PHE A 337 -24.26 16.24 2.14
N GLU A 338 -23.57 15.13 1.90
CA GLU A 338 -22.83 14.40 2.93
C GLU A 338 -21.45 14.99 3.23
N SER A 339 -20.92 15.85 2.35
CA SER A 339 -19.60 16.47 2.53
C SER A 339 -19.68 17.90 3.06
N SER A 340 -18.68 18.31 3.84
CA SER A 340 -18.54 19.69 4.33
C SER A 340 -17.86 20.62 3.31
N SER A 341 -17.18 20.06 2.30
CA SER A 341 -16.42 20.81 1.31
C SER A 341 -17.37 21.56 0.36
N GLY A 342 -17.27 22.88 0.32
CA GLY A 342 -17.96 23.72 -0.66
C GLY A 342 -19.27 24.39 -0.21
N ASN A 343 -19.64 24.32 1.06
CA ASN A 343 -20.79 25.06 1.60
C ASN A 343 -20.41 26.53 1.87
N LEU A 344 -21.16 27.47 1.27
CA LEU A 344 -21.01 28.91 1.51
C LEU A 344 -22.23 29.44 2.24
N ASN A 345 -21.97 30.09 3.37
CA ASN A 345 -22.96 30.86 4.11
C ASN A 345 -22.94 32.32 3.64
N LEU A 346 -23.95 32.71 2.87
CA LEU A 346 -24.11 34.06 2.38
C LEU A 346 -25.20 34.78 3.19
N GLY A 347 -24.90 35.05 4.48
CA GLY A 347 -25.78 35.81 5.37
C GLY A 347 -25.34 35.78 6.84
N LYS A 348 -25.48 36.90 7.56
CA LYS A 348 -25.05 37.02 8.98
C LYS A 348 -25.91 36.23 9.99
N ASN A 349 -26.98 35.55 9.55
CA ASN A 349 -28.03 34.95 10.39
C ASN A 349 -28.39 33.51 9.97
N LEU A 350 -27.42 32.81 9.39
CA LEU A 350 -27.54 31.42 8.99
C LEU A 350 -26.35 30.66 9.57
N THR A 351 -26.59 29.48 10.15
CA THR A 351 -25.55 28.49 10.41
C THR A 351 -25.76 27.33 9.47
N VAL A 352 -24.68 26.83 8.89
CA VAL A 352 -24.68 25.72 7.96
C VAL A 352 -23.76 24.63 8.51
N SER A 353 -24.23 23.40 8.60
CA SER A 353 -23.38 22.24 8.93
C SER A 353 -23.90 20.99 8.22
N THR A 354 -23.08 19.96 8.18
CA THR A 354 -23.52 18.62 7.79
C THR A 354 -23.67 17.79 9.06
N ILE A 355 -24.73 16.99 9.15
CA ILE A 355 -25.02 16.12 10.30
C ILE A 355 -25.32 14.71 9.83
N ASP A 356 -25.01 13.72 10.68
CA ASP A 356 -25.39 12.33 10.44
C ASP A 356 -26.69 11.98 11.19
N VAL A 357 -27.65 11.42 10.47
CA VAL A 357 -28.98 11.09 10.97
C VAL A 357 -29.26 9.61 10.77
N LYS A 358 -29.42 8.88 11.89
CA LYS A 358 -29.74 7.46 11.87
C LYS A 358 -31.18 7.21 11.42
N GLN A 359 -31.39 6.14 10.67
CA GLN A 359 -32.72 5.68 10.27
C GLN A 359 -33.62 5.46 11.49
N GLY A 360 -34.88 5.88 11.37
CA GLY A 360 -35.86 5.81 12.47
C GLY A 360 -35.76 6.92 13.51
N SER A 361 -34.77 7.82 13.41
CA SER A 361 -34.77 9.06 14.20
C SER A 361 -35.87 10.03 13.72
N ALA A 362 -36.22 11.02 14.55
CA ALA A 362 -37.26 12.00 14.21
C ALA A 362 -36.90 12.88 12.99
N GLN A 363 -35.61 12.98 12.67
CA GLN A 363 -35.06 13.72 11.56
C GLN A 363 -34.84 12.84 10.32
N ALA A 364 -35.09 11.53 10.40
CA ALA A 364 -34.89 10.64 9.26
C ALA A 364 -35.92 10.88 8.16
N HIS A 365 -35.49 11.01 6.90
CA HIS A 365 -36.40 11.09 5.76
C HIS A 365 -36.81 9.68 5.26
N PRO A 366 -37.94 9.53 4.54
CA PRO A 366 -38.51 8.19 4.25
C PRO A 366 -37.69 7.28 3.34
N GLU A 367 -36.72 7.83 2.60
CA GLU A 367 -35.93 7.13 1.58
C GLU A 367 -34.43 7.08 1.95
N GLN A 368 -34.09 7.30 3.22
CA GLN A 368 -32.70 7.37 3.65
C GLN A 368 -32.10 6.02 4.00
N ASP A 369 -30.78 5.92 3.92
CA ASP A 369 -30.02 4.76 4.36
C ASP A 369 -29.96 4.65 5.91
N LEU A 370 -29.26 3.62 6.41
CA LEU A 370 -29.14 3.35 7.85
C LEU A 370 -28.59 4.55 8.65
N VAL A 371 -27.64 5.27 8.06
CA VAL A 371 -27.11 6.54 8.54
C VAL A 371 -26.96 7.45 7.35
N GLU A 372 -27.57 8.63 7.42
CA GLU A 372 -27.66 9.56 6.30
C GLU A 372 -26.98 10.88 6.66
N GLY A 373 -26.08 11.36 5.80
CA GLY A 373 -25.48 12.68 5.94
C GLY A 373 -26.38 13.73 5.31
N MET A 374 -26.74 14.79 6.02
CA MET A 374 -27.62 15.82 5.46
C MET A 374 -27.20 17.23 5.84
N TRP A 375 -27.64 18.17 5.01
CA TRP A 375 -27.40 19.58 5.24
C TRP A 375 -28.32 20.11 6.32
N TRP A 376 -27.77 20.60 7.43
CA TRP A 376 -28.50 21.26 8.49
C TRP A 376 -28.29 22.78 8.43
N LEU A 377 -29.42 23.50 8.37
CA LEU A 377 -29.49 24.95 8.28
C LEU A 377 -30.22 25.50 9.50
N LYS A 378 -29.60 26.42 10.23
CA LYS A 378 -30.24 27.14 11.34
C LYS A 378 -30.39 28.62 11.01
N LEU A 379 -31.64 29.07 10.92
CA LEU A 379 -32.01 30.45 10.59
C LEU A 379 -32.36 31.24 11.85
N SER A 380 -31.84 32.47 11.99
CA SER A 380 -31.97 33.27 13.22
C SER A 380 -32.67 34.64 13.07
N GLY A 381 -33.43 34.86 11.99
CA GLY A 381 -34.38 35.97 11.86
C GLY A 381 -33.76 37.36 11.59
N ASN A 382 -34.34 38.08 10.61
CA ASN A 382 -34.09 39.50 10.24
C ASN A 382 -33.14 39.81 9.06
N ALA A 383 -32.80 38.83 8.22
CA ALA A 383 -32.29 39.07 6.86
C ALA A 383 -32.77 37.94 5.95
N ALA A 384 -32.58 38.05 4.63
CA ALA A 384 -32.82 37.00 3.65
C ALA A 384 -31.53 36.20 3.44
N PRO A 385 -31.15 35.27 4.35
CA PRO A 385 -29.92 34.52 4.18
C PRO A 385 -30.04 33.60 2.98
N SER A 386 -28.88 33.19 2.47
CA SER A 386 -28.83 32.10 1.50
C SER A 386 -27.79 31.07 1.87
N ALA A 387 -28.18 29.81 1.71
CA ALA A 387 -27.31 28.66 1.81
C ALA A 387 -26.91 28.26 0.40
N THR A 388 -25.60 28.27 0.10
CA THR A 388 -25.09 27.89 -1.23
C THR A 388 -24.26 26.62 -1.12
N ARG A 389 -24.59 25.65 -1.98
CA ARG A 389 -23.84 24.43 -2.22
C ARG A 389 -23.12 24.56 -3.54
N ASN A 390 -21.78 24.50 -3.51
CA ASN A 390 -21.01 24.35 -4.73
C ASN A 390 -21.16 22.90 -5.21
N LEU A 391 -21.62 22.73 -6.44
CA LEU A 391 -21.76 21.43 -7.09
C LEU A 391 -20.43 21.14 -7.76
N ARG A 392 -19.69 20.19 -7.19
CA ARG A 392 -18.33 19.83 -7.61
C ARG A 392 -18.24 18.32 -7.87
N PRO A 393 -17.77 17.88 -9.05
CA PRO A 393 -17.35 18.71 -10.18
C PRO A 393 -18.53 19.47 -10.82
N VAL A 394 -18.24 20.37 -11.75
CA VAL A 394 -19.26 21.04 -12.58
C VAL A 394 -20.21 20.00 -13.18
N GLN A 395 -21.51 20.27 -13.08
CA GLN A 395 -22.57 19.35 -13.48
C GLN A 395 -23.05 19.61 -14.90
N ASP A 396 -23.26 18.52 -15.67
CA ASP A 396 -23.99 18.56 -16.94
C ASP A 396 -25.40 17.99 -16.80
N TRP A 397 -26.36 18.89 -16.67
CA TRP A 397 -27.79 18.59 -16.58
C TRP A 397 -28.52 18.88 -17.89
N THR A 398 -27.82 18.87 -19.02
CA THR A 398 -28.44 19.01 -20.34
C THR A 398 -29.48 17.90 -20.54
N GLY A 399 -30.69 18.32 -20.91
CA GLY A 399 -31.82 17.42 -21.10
C GLY A 399 -32.58 17.03 -19.83
N ALA A 400 -32.19 17.53 -18.65
CA ALA A 400 -32.98 17.37 -17.44
C ALA A 400 -34.37 18.03 -17.60
N GLN A 401 -35.41 17.35 -17.14
CA GLN A 401 -36.79 17.82 -17.14
C GLN A 401 -37.24 18.29 -15.75
N THR A 402 -36.70 17.67 -14.70
CA THR A 402 -37.05 17.97 -13.30
C THR A 402 -35.80 18.06 -12.43
N LEU A 403 -35.89 18.87 -11.38
CA LEU A 403 -34.95 18.93 -10.27
C LEU A 403 -35.70 18.55 -9.00
N SER A 404 -35.11 17.72 -8.16
CA SER A 404 -35.71 17.28 -6.90
C SER A 404 -34.71 17.23 -5.76
N PHE A 405 -35.19 17.42 -4.54
CA PHE A 405 -34.41 17.25 -3.30
C PHE A 405 -35.35 17.05 -2.12
N TRP A 406 -34.87 16.43 -1.05
CA TRP A 406 -35.59 16.35 0.21
C TRP A 406 -35.44 17.65 0.98
N TYR A 407 -36.55 18.18 1.51
CA TYR A 407 -36.57 19.37 2.35
C TYR A 407 -37.45 19.15 3.58
N TYR A 408 -36.96 19.54 4.75
CA TYR A 408 -37.73 19.52 5.99
C TYR A 408 -38.35 20.89 6.26
N GLY A 409 -39.69 20.97 6.16
CA GLY A 409 -40.44 22.21 6.36
C GLY A 409 -41.05 22.34 7.77
N GLU A 410 -41.35 23.57 8.17
CA GLU A 410 -42.06 23.89 9.43
C GLU A 410 -43.43 24.55 9.16
N ASN A 411 -43.94 24.46 7.93
CA ASN A 411 -45.23 25.01 7.48
C ASN A 411 -45.34 26.53 7.70
N THR A 412 -44.30 27.27 7.33
CA THR A 412 -44.27 28.73 7.47
C THR A 412 -45.14 29.46 6.44
N GLY A 413 -45.56 28.77 5.37
CA GLY A 413 -46.35 29.32 4.27
C GLY A 413 -45.58 30.33 3.41
N LYS A 414 -44.26 30.43 3.61
CA LYS A 414 -43.36 31.34 2.89
C LYS A 414 -42.82 30.67 1.61
N ASP A 415 -42.47 31.49 0.63
CA ASP A 415 -41.83 31.02 -0.60
C ASP A 415 -40.31 30.95 -0.39
N ILE A 416 -39.73 29.79 -0.67
CA ILE A 416 -38.29 29.55 -0.67
C ILE A 416 -37.83 29.56 -2.11
N GLN A 417 -36.81 30.37 -2.41
CA GLN A 417 -36.27 30.46 -3.76
C GLN A 417 -35.13 29.48 -3.94
N VAL A 418 -35.18 28.73 -5.03
CA VAL A 418 -34.10 27.86 -5.50
C VAL A 418 -33.39 28.59 -6.64
N GLN A 419 -32.09 28.83 -6.49
CA GLN A 419 -31.24 29.46 -7.49
C GLN A 419 -30.20 28.46 -7.99
N LEU A 420 -29.96 28.46 -9.30
CA LEU A 420 -28.89 27.71 -9.95
C LEU A 420 -27.96 28.70 -10.64
N GLU A 421 -26.66 28.43 -10.58
CA GLU A 421 -25.63 29.24 -11.24
C GLU A 421 -24.75 28.36 -12.11
N ASP A 422 -24.50 28.81 -13.34
CA ASP A 422 -23.57 28.18 -14.26
C ASP A 422 -22.18 28.84 -14.20
N ALA A 423 -21.20 28.11 -14.72
CA ALA A 423 -19.96 28.65 -15.22
C ALA A 423 -20.00 28.61 -16.74
N THR A 424 -19.90 29.79 -17.35
CA THR A 424 -19.55 29.88 -18.76
C THR A 424 -18.07 29.54 -18.99
N THR A 425 -17.62 29.59 -20.25
CA THR A 425 -16.22 29.40 -20.62
C THR A 425 -15.29 30.25 -19.75
N LEU A 426 -14.33 29.59 -19.11
CA LEU A 426 -13.29 30.24 -18.31
C LEU A 426 -12.65 31.36 -19.13
N GLN A 427 -12.72 32.59 -18.61
CA GLN A 427 -12.09 33.74 -19.27
C GLN A 427 -10.57 33.50 -19.39
N PRO A 428 -9.88 34.20 -20.30
CA PRO A 428 -8.43 34.17 -20.36
C PRO A 428 -7.80 34.47 -18.99
N SER A 429 -6.70 33.79 -18.67
CA SER A 429 -6.10 33.86 -17.33
C SER A 429 -5.61 35.24 -16.91
N LYS A 430 -5.33 36.12 -17.88
CA LYS A 430 -5.03 37.54 -17.64
C LYS A 430 -6.12 38.28 -16.86
N ASP A 431 -7.35 37.79 -16.89
CA ASP A 431 -8.50 38.39 -16.22
C ASP A 431 -8.79 37.74 -14.85
N TRP A 432 -8.01 36.72 -14.46
CA TRP A 432 -8.15 36.02 -13.18
C TRP A 432 -7.51 36.85 -12.06
N LYS A 433 -8.09 36.77 -10.87
CA LYS A 433 -7.65 37.55 -9.69
C LYS A 433 -7.11 36.60 -8.63
N VAL A 434 -6.08 37.05 -7.91
CA VAL A 434 -5.63 36.35 -6.70
C VAL A 434 -6.77 36.36 -5.68
N THR A 435 -7.24 35.18 -5.28
CA THR A 435 -8.27 35.03 -4.24
C THR A 435 -7.76 34.31 -3.00
N TRP A 436 -6.62 33.64 -3.11
CA TRP A 436 -5.88 33.12 -1.97
C TRP A 436 -4.37 33.24 -2.23
N SER A 437 -3.61 33.58 -1.20
CA SER A 437 -2.15 33.55 -1.26
C SER A 437 -1.49 33.37 0.10
N GLU A 438 -0.26 32.87 0.07
CA GLU A 438 0.70 32.84 1.16
C GLU A 438 1.96 33.58 0.68
N GLU A 439 2.21 34.74 1.27
CA GLU A 439 3.30 35.66 0.88
C GLU A 439 4.52 35.58 1.81
N PHE A 440 4.44 34.74 2.86
CA PHE A 440 5.54 34.41 3.78
C PHE A 440 6.37 35.58 4.37
N ASN A 441 5.76 36.77 4.49
CA ASN A 441 6.39 37.99 5.01
C ASN A 441 6.55 38.04 6.55
N ASN A 442 6.39 36.91 7.24
CA ASN A 442 6.55 36.85 8.70
C ASN A 442 8.03 36.98 9.10
N PRO A 443 8.34 37.39 10.35
CA PRO A 443 9.70 37.40 10.86
C PRO A 443 10.36 36.01 10.80
N ALA A 444 11.69 35.96 10.77
CA ALA A 444 12.42 34.69 10.73
C ALA A 444 11.99 33.72 11.86
N GLY A 445 11.85 32.44 11.52
CA GLY A 445 11.48 31.38 12.47
C GLY A 445 9.97 31.15 12.64
N TRP A 446 9.11 31.91 11.95
CA TRP A 446 7.67 31.65 11.97
C TRP A 446 7.31 30.51 11.02
N GLN A 447 6.64 29.48 11.54
CA GLN A 447 6.14 28.38 10.74
C GLN A 447 4.85 28.78 9.98
N PRO A 448 4.55 28.16 8.83
CA PRO A 448 3.27 28.32 8.16
C PRO A 448 2.09 28.00 9.09
N SER A 449 0.97 28.72 8.94
CA SER A 449 -0.20 28.52 9.79
C SER A 449 -0.78 27.10 9.63
N GLU A 450 -1.05 26.43 10.75
CA GLU A 450 -1.73 25.14 10.77
C GLU A 450 -3.19 25.23 10.27
N ASP A 451 -3.81 26.41 10.19
CA ASP A 451 -5.12 26.54 9.55
C ASP A 451 -5.06 26.32 8.03
N THR A 452 -3.86 26.39 7.45
CA THR A 452 -3.63 26.27 6.01
C THR A 452 -2.75 25.07 5.66
N TRP A 453 -1.71 24.80 6.45
CA TRP A 453 -0.70 23.80 6.14
C TRP A 453 -0.72 22.64 7.12
N ASN A 454 -0.57 21.42 6.60
CA ASN A 454 -0.23 20.21 7.34
C ASN A 454 1.27 19.97 7.23
N PHE A 455 1.88 19.37 8.25
CA PHE A 455 3.29 18.98 8.25
C PHE A 455 3.41 17.46 8.24
N ALA A 456 4.19 16.92 7.30
CA ALA A 456 4.50 15.50 7.30
C ALA A 456 5.61 15.20 8.31
N VAL A 457 5.38 14.22 9.20
CA VAL A 457 6.37 13.72 10.17
C VAL A 457 6.62 12.24 9.86
N ILE A 458 7.46 11.98 8.85
CA ILE A 458 7.55 10.64 8.25
C ILE A 458 8.92 10.41 7.58
N GLY A 459 9.42 9.17 7.66
CA GLY A 459 10.68 8.74 7.07
C GLY A 459 10.59 7.37 6.40
N THR A 460 9.52 7.12 5.64
CA THR A 460 9.18 5.79 5.06
C THR A 460 9.69 5.59 3.62
N GLY A 461 10.38 6.58 3.06
CA GLY A 461 10.87 6.55 1.68
C GLY A 461 9.83 6.94 0.63
N ASN A 462 8.58 7.20 1.05
CA ASN A 462 7.50 7.83 0.29
C ASN A 462 7.17 7.19 -1.08
N GLY A 463 7.50 5.91 -1.26
CA GLY A 463 7.28 5.19 -2.53
C GLY A 463 8.39 5.36 -3.57
N ASN A 464 9.41 6.18 -3.27
CA ASN A 464 10.50 6.55 -4.18
C ASN A 464 11.92 6.29 -3.62
N SER A 465 12.01 5.56 -2.50
CA SER A 465 13.27 5.27 -1.79
C SER A 465 13.99 6.54 -1.31
N GLU A 466 13.23 7.56 -0.92
CA GLU A 466 13.74 8.81 -0.38
C GLU A 466 14.47 8.60 0.97
N LEU A 467 15.49 9.42 1.26
CA LEU A 467 16.39 9.21 2.40
C LEU A 467 16.13 10.14 3.59
N GLN A 468 15.35 11.20 3.44
CA GLN A 468 15.06 12.13 4.53
C GLN A 468 13.95 11.65 5.46
N TYR A 469 14.02 12.11 6.70
CA TYR A 469 12.89 12.20 7.61
C TYR A 469 12.26 13.59 7.47
N TYR A 470 11.02 13.67 7.00
CA TYR A 470 10.27 14.93 7.06
C TYR A 470 9.88 15.24 8.50
N THR A 471 10.05 16.49 8.92
CA THR A 471 9.68 16.97 10.26
C THR A 471 8.78 18.20 10.20
N ASP A 472 8.16 18.51 11.33
CA ASP A 472 7.35 19.70 11.61
C ASP A 472 8.13 20.79 12.36
N ARG A 473 9.47 20.72 12.38
CA ARG A 473 10.28 21.59 13.21
C ARG A 473 10.61 22.93 12.54
N VAL A 474 10.77 23.97 13.34
CA VAL A 474 11.17 25.33 12.91
C VAL A 474 12.50 25.31 12.15
N GLU A 475 13.42 24.39 12.48
CA GLU A 475 14.71 24.28 11.79
C GLU A 475 14.53 23.83 10.33
N THR A 476 13.58 22.94 10.05
CA THR A 476 13.33 22.40 8.71
C THR A 476 12.31 23.19 7.90
N VAL A 477 11.37 23.88 8.55
CA VAL A 477 10.34 24.67 7.86
C VAL A 477 9.95 25.92 8.66
N SER A 478 10.42 27.07 8.19
CA SER A 478 10.11 28.36 8.78
C SER A 478 10.37 29.48 7.79
N THR A 479 9.75 30.64 7.99
CA THR A 479 10.13 31.85 7.26
C THR A 479 11.57 32.28 7.59
N ASP A 480 12.24 32.91 6.63
CA ASP A 480 13.64 33.36 6.75
C ASP A 480 13.78 34.84 7.18
N GLY A 481 12.66 35.55 7.33
CA GLY A 481 12.61 36.98 7.65
C GLY A 481 12.97 37.91 6.49
N GLN A 482 13.14 37.37 5.28
CA GLN A 482 13.46 38.07 4.04
C GLN A 482 12.33 37.94 3.00
N GLY A 483 11.12 37.58 3.46
CA GLY A 483 9.94 37.40 2.61
C GLY A 483 9.83 36.01 2.00
N ASN A 484 10.54 34.99 2.52
CA ASN A 484 10.40 33.62 2.00
C ASN A 484 10.05 32.63 3.12
N LEU A 485 9.27 31.60 2.77
CA LEU A 485 9.30 30.33 3.47
C LEU A 485 10.56 29.57 3.07
N ARG A 486 11.30 29.06 4.07
CA ARG A 486 12.45 28.18 3.89
C ARG A 486 12.07 26.75 4.26
N ILE A 487 12.16 25.83 3.30
CA ILE A 487 12.21 24.38 3.55
C ILE A 487 13.68 23.97 3.48
N ARG A 488 14.23 23.50 4.59
CA ARG A 488 15.65 23.19 4.73
C ARG A 488 15.91 21.69 4.78
N GLY A 489 16.73 21.22 3.85
CA GLY A 489 17.35 19.90 3.88
C GLY A 489 18.69 19.95 4.62
N ASP A 490 18.87 19.08 5.61
CA ASP A 490 20.09 19.03 6.42
C ASP A 490 20.42 17.58 6.83
N LYS A 491 21.61 17.37 7.40
CA LYS A 491 21.95 16.10 8.07
C LYS A 491 21.06 15.91 9.29
N ALA A 492 20.54 14.69 9.46
CA ALA A 492 19.66 14.40 10.59
C ALA A 492 20.44 14.41 11.91
N PRO A 493 19.83 14.89 13.01
CA PRO A 493 20.38 14.67 14.35
C PRO A 493 20.30 13.18 14.72
N PRO A 494 21.18 12.70 15.62
CA PRO A 494 21.16 11.31 16.09
C PRO A 494 19.81 10.92 16.70
N GLY A 495 19.46 9.65 16.56
CA GLY A 495 18.28 9.06 17.23
C GLY A 495 16.96 9.13 16.45
N ILE A 496 16.93 9.72 15.25
CA ILE A 496 15.79 9.63 14.34
C ILE A 496 15.92 8.36 13.49
N LYS A 497 14.81 7.65 13.27
CA LYS A 497 14.77 6.41 12.47
C LYS A 497 14.00 6.60 11.16
N CYS A 498 14.62 6.18 10.07
CA CYS A 498 14.01 6.06 8.75
C CYS A 498 13.85 4.57 8.39
N TRP A 499 13.19 4.28 7.28
CA TRP A 499 12.92 2.93 6.81
C TRP A 499 14.17 2.05 6.63
N TYR A 500 15.36 2.66 6.49
CA TYR A 500 16.65 1.98 6.34
C TYR A 500 17.51 1.98 7.61
N GLY A 501 16.98 2.42 8.76
CA GLY A 501 17.71 2.45 10.04
C GLY A 501 17.84 3.86 10.63
N GLU A 502 19.03 4.22 11.12
CA GLU A 502 19.28 5.60 11.58
C GLU A 502 19.19 6.57 10.40
N CYS A 503 18.34 7.59 10.55
CA CYS A 503 18.11 8.49 9.44
C CYS A 503 19.32 9.40 9.24
N LEU A 504 19.67 9.63 7.97
CA LEU A 504 20.84 10.43 7.59
C LEU A 504 20.50 11.91 7.35
N TYR A 505 19.23 12.20 7.03
CA TYR A 505 18.81 13.52 6.58
C TYR A 505 17.47 13.91 7.17
N THR A 506 17.27 15.21 7.38
CA THR A 506 15.97 15.81 7.72
C THR A 506 15.57 16.85 6.68
N SER A 507 14.27 16.98 6.46
CA SER A 507 13.69 18.01 5.60
C SER A 507 12.26 18.33 6.05
N ALA A 508 11.48 19.03 5.23
CA ALA A 508 10.05 19.19 5.43
C ALA A 508 9.24 18.92 4.16
N ARG A 509 8.02 18.43 4.37
CA ARG A 509 6.95 18.33 3.38
C ARG A 509 5.70 18.89 4.01
N ILE A 510 5.10 19.89 3.36
CA ILE A 510 3.86 20.51 3.81
C ILE A 510 2.78 20.37 2.74
N SER A 511 1.52 20.28 3.17
CA SER A 511 0.38 20.18 2.27
C SER A 511 -0.80 21.03 2.71
N THR A 512 -1.70 21.36 1.79
CA THR A 512 -2.96 22.08 2.09
C THR A 512 -4.17 21.14 2.18
N GLN A 513 -3.93 19.82 2.21
CA GLN A 513 -4.98 18.78 2.23
C GLN A 513 -6.04 19.05 3.32
N ASN A 514 -7.32 18.93 2.96
CA ASN A 514 -8.47 19.18 3.84
C ASN A 514 -8.56 20.62 4.40
N LYS A 515 -7.72 21.55 3.93
CA LYS A 515 -7.65 22.95 4.40
C LYS A 515 -7.87 23.94 3.25
N LYS A 516 -7.07 23.83 2.18
CA LYS A 516 -7.23 24.60 0.93
C LYS A 516 -7.12 23.66 -0.27
N GLU A 517 -8.16 23.64 -1.08
CA GLU A 517 -8.27 22.76 -2.24
C GLU A 517 -8.79 23.56 -3.44
N PHE A 518 -8.18 23.33 -4.59
CA PHE A 518 -8.33 24.13 -5.80
C PHE A 518 -8.70 23.23 -6.97
N GLU A 519 -9.84 23.51 -7.61
CA GLU A 519 -10.30 22.74 -8.76
C GLU A 519 -9.82 23.36 -10.07
N TYR A 520 -10.32 24.52 -10.47
CA TYR A 520 -9.84 25.22 -11.66
C TYR A 520 -9.04 26.46 -11.28
N GLY A 521 -8.46 27.13 -12.25
CA GLY A 521 -7.73 28.38 -12.02
C GLY A 521 -6.23 28.22 -12.18
N ARG A 522 -5.51 29.23 -11.71
CA ARG A 522 -4.04 29.25 -11.79
C ARG A 522 -3.48 29.00 -10.41
N VAL A 523 -2.64 27.97 -10.28
CA VAL A 523 -1.82 27.78 -9.09
C VAL A 523 -0.40 28.14 -9.47
N GLU A 524 0.18 29.09 -8.75
CA GLU A 524 1.50 29.66 -9.04
C GLU A 524 2.32 29.76 -7.76
N ALA A 525 3.60 29.47 -7.86
CA ALA A 525 4.55 29.76 -6.81
C ALA A 525 5.85 30.30 -7.39
N ARG A 526 6.51 31.18 -6.63
CA ARG A 526 7.84 31.70 -6.97
C ARG A 526 8.87 31.09 -6.03
N LEU A 527 9.73 30.22 -6.57
CA LEU A 527 10.67 29.44 -5.79
C LEU A 527 12.11 29.66 -6.26
N LYS A 528 13.06 29.56 -5.33
CA LYS A 528 14.47 29.32 -5.61
C LYS A 528 14.85 27.96 -5.05
N ILE A 529 15.27 27.07 -5.94
CA ILE A 529 15.60 25.69 -5.60
C ILE A 529 17.07 25.52 -5.19
N PRO A 530 17.42 24.50 -4.38
CA PRO A 530 18.81 24.17 -4.12
C PRO A 530 19.47 23.43 -5.30
N ALA A 531 20.78 23.62 -5.46
CA ALA A 531 21.61 22.82 -6.36
C ALA A 531 22.38 21.73 -5.59
N GLY A 532 22.60 20.58 -6.21
CA GLY A 532 23.47 19.53 -5.68
C GLY A 532 22.90 18.13 -5.85
N GLN A 533 23.78 17.16 -6.12
CA GLN A 533 23.43 15.75 -6.30
C GLN A 533 22.52 15.25 -5.17
N GLY A 534 21.46 14.54 -5.52
CA GLY A 534 20.50 13.95 -4.59
C GLY A 534 19.40 14.89 -4.07
N PHE A 535 19.45 16.20 -4.32
CA PHE A 535 18.30 17.07 -4.02
C PHE A 535 17.19 16.92 -5.06
N TRP A 536 15.95 16.89 -4.56
CA TRP A 536 14.73 16.82 -5.35
C TRP A 536 13.66 17.74 -4.76
N PRO A 537 13.73 19.05 -5.06
CA PRO A 537 12.68 20.02 -4.73
C PRO A 537 11.43 19.76 -5.58
N ALA A 538 10.26 19.85 -4.95
CA ALA A 538 8.99 19.68 -5.64
C ALA A 538 7.93 20.70 -5.19
N PHE A 539 7.17 21.20 -6.17
CA PHE A 539 5.91 21.91 -5.98
C PHE A 539 4.87 21.25 -6.88
N TRP A 540 3.86 20.64 -6.25
CA TRP A 540 3.00 19.67 -6.89
C TRP A 540 1.65 19.61 -6.20
N MET A 541 0.72 18.85 -6.75
CA MET A 541 -0.65 18.75 -6.26
C MET A 541 -1.16 17.31 -6.35
N LEU A 542 -2.01 16.92 -5.40
CA LEU A 542 -2.75 15.65 -5.41
C LEU A 542 -4.25 15.89 -5.37
N GLY A 543 -5.01 15.01 -6.00
CA GLY A 543 -6.48 15.07 -5.94
C GLY A 543 -6.99 14.95 -4.52
N SER A 544 -8.02 15.72 -4.17
CA SER A 544 -8.54 15.77 -2.80
C SER A 544 -9.22 14.45 -2.39
N ASN A 545 -9.63 13.66 -3.38
CA ASN A 545 -10.14 12.30 -3.19
C ASN A 545 -9.03 11.23 -3.05
N ILE A 546 -7.76 11.59 -2.92
CA ILE A 546 -6.65 10.62 -2.86
C ILE A 546 -6.83 9.56 -1.76
N GLY A 547 -7.50 9.91 -0.65
CA GLY A 547 -7.81 8.98 0.43
C GLY A 547 -8.82 7.89 0.06
N THR A 548 -9.72 8.16 -0.89
CA THR A 548 -10.73 7.20 -1.37
C THR A 548 -10.31 6.55 -2.67
N ALA A 549 -9.81 7.32 -3.65
CA ALA A 549 -9.41 6.83 -4.96
C ALA A 549 -8.02 6.14 -4.97
N GLY A 550 -7.18 6.40 -3.96
CA GLY A 550 -5.79 5.94 -3.92
C GLY A 550 -4.94 6.55 -5.03
N TRP A 551 -3.63 6.27 -5.02
CA TRP A 551 -2.72 6.67 -6.09
C TRP A 551 -2.49 5.53 -7.09
N PRO A 552 -2.50 5.77 -8.42
CA PRO A 552 -2.63 7.06 -9.11
C PRO A 552 -4.09 7.48 -9.42
N GLY A 553 -5.09 6.77 -8.88
CA GLY A 553 -6.51 7.01 -9.18
C GLY A 553 -7.01 8.42 -8.85
N GLY A 554 -6.50 9.03 -7.78
CA GLY A 554 -6.81 10.41 -7.40
C GLY A 554 -6.14 11.49 -8.26
N GLY A 555 -5.17 11.12 -9.10
CA GLY A 555 -4.41 12.05 -9.93
C GLY A 555 -3.33 12.84 -9.19
N GLU A 556 -2.28 13.21 -9.93
CA GLU A 556 -1.14 14.00 -9.46
C GLU A 556 -0.70 15.00 -10.54
N ILE A 557 -0.43 16.24 -10.13
CA ILE A 557 0.03 17.32 -11.01
C ILE A 557 1.35 17.88 -10.47
N ASP A 558 2.45 17.60 -11.16
CA ASP A 558 3.79 18.02 -10.77
C ASP A 558 4.16 19.32 -11.47
N ILE A 559 3.94 20.45 -10.80
CA ILE A 559 4.12 21.80 -11.36
C ILE A 559 5.60 22.13 -11.51
N LEU A 560 6.41 21.70 -10.55
CA LEU A 560 7.86 21.74 -10.58
C LEU A 560 8.38 20.42 -10.01
N GLU A 561 9.16 19.75 -10.85
CA GLU A 561 10.20 18.83 -10.40
C GLU A 561 11.53 19.15 -11.09
N THR A 562 12.60 19.20 -10.31
CA THR A 562 13.98 19.24 -10.79
C THR A 562 14.81 18.33 -9.89
N ILE A 563 15.83 17.67 -10.45
CA ILE A 563 16.77 16.86 -9.69
C ILE A 563 18.18 17.43 -9.79
N GLY A 564 18.94 17.30 -8.72
CA GLY A 564 20.29 17.87 -8.62
C GLY A 564 21.26 17.52 -9.74
N LYS A 565 21.17 16.31 -10.31
CA LYS A 565 22.01 15.85 -11.42
C LYS A 565 21.61 16.41 -12.79
N GLU A 566 20.45 17.04 -12.88
CA GLU A 566 19.94 17.69 -14.09
C GLU A 566 19.73 19.20 -13.84
N PRO A 567 20.80 19.96 -13.57
CA PRO A 567 20.68 21.31 -13.03
C PRO A 567 20.01 22.32 -13.99
N TYR A 568 19.83 21.97 -15.27
CA TYR A 568 19.23 22.82 -16.30
C TYR A 568 17.78 22.45 -16.62
N ASN A 569 17.23 21.38 -16.04
CA ASN A 569 15.95 20.83 -16.43
C ASN A 569 14.85 21.13 -15.41
N VAL A 570 13.69 21.51 -15.92
CA VAL A 570 12.43 21.56 -15.19
C VAL A 570 11.47 20.56 -15.84
N HIS A 571 10.82 19.75 -15.03
CA HIS A 571 9.85 18.75 -15.48
C HIS A 571 8.46 19.16 -15.02
N GLY A 572 7.49 19.12 -15.94
CA GLY A 572 6.07 19.18 -15.63
C GLY A 572 5.43 17.85 -15.98
N THR A 573 4.74 17.23 -15.02
CA THR A 573 4.27 15.85 -15.14
C THR A 573 2.83 15.70 -14.65
N LEU A 574 2.08 14.79 -15.27
CA LEU A 574 0.77 14.33 -14.83
C LEU A 574 0.80 12.82 -14.63
N HIS A 575 0.27 12.36 -13.49
CA HIS A 575 0.02 10.95 -13.21
C HIS A 575 -1.47 10.66 -13.03
N GLY A 576 -1.92 9.54 -13.59
CA GLY A 576 -3.28 9.05 -13.45
C GLY A 576 -3.39 7.55 -13.77
N PRO A 577 -4.60 6.97 -13.67
CA PRO A 577 -4.81 5.53 -13.86
C PRO A 577 -4.46 5.11 -15.30
N GLY A 578 -3.43 4.26 -15.44
CA GLY A 578 -2.90 3.79 -16.73
C GLY A 578 -1.87 4.72 -17.39
N TYR A 579 -1.51 5.83 -16.75
CA TYR A 579 -0.45 6.74 -17.22
C TYR A 579 0.35 7.31 -16.04
N TYR A 580 1.33 6.54 -15.56
CA TYR A 580 2.15 6.91 -14.39
C TYR A 580 3.57 6.31 -14.44
N PHE A 581 4.45 6.77 -13.54
CA PHE A 581 5.91 6.55 -13.69
C PHE A 581 6.36 5.09 -13.70
N ARG A 582 5.64 4.17 -13.01
CA ARG A 582 6.05 2.76 -12.95
C ARG A 582 5.85 2.03 -14.28
N GLU A 583 4.97 2.56 -15.12
CA GLU A 583 4.72 2.06 -16.47
C GLU A 583 5.49 2.85 -17.54
N GLY A 584 6.10 3.98 -17.16
CA GLY A 584 6.80 4.86 -18.09
C GLY A 584 5.87 5.59 -19.07
N THR A 585 4.58 5.65 -18.75
CA THR A 585 3.50 6.19 -19.59
C THR A 585 2.93 7.52 -19.07
N GLN A 586 3.54 8.11 -18.05
CA GLN A 586 3.15 9.42 -17.55
C GLN A 586 3.26 10.51 -18.61
N PHE A 587 2.37 11.50 -18.54
CA PHE A 587 2.42 12.66 -19.40
C PHE A 587 3.43 13.66 -18.84
N SER A 588 4.65 13.66 -19.38
CA SER A 588 5.74 14.50 -18.89
C SER A 588 6.39 15.31 -20.01
N LYS A 589 6.80 16.54 -19.67
CA LYS A 589 7.59 17.41 -20.55
C LYS A 589 8.74 18.05 -19.78
N THR A 590 9.94 17.91 -20.33
CA THR A 590 11.14 18.60 -19.86
C THR A 590 11.34 19.93 -20.60
N LEU A 591 11.55 21.01 -19.84
CA LEU A 591 12.07 22.29 -20.30
C LEU A 591 13.53 22.40 -19.88
N THR A 592 14.44 22.55 -20.86
CA THR A 592 15.87 22.75 -20.60
C THR A 592 16.25 24.22 -20.76
N LEU A 593 16.85 24.79 -19.71
CA LEU A 593 17.31 26.18 -19.66
C LEU A 593 18.77 26.32 -20.12
N THR A 594 19.18 27.54 -20.41
CA THR A 594 20.59 27.86 -20.74
C THR A 594 21.47 28.06 -19.51
N GLU A 595 20.85 28.33 -18.36
CA GLU A 595 21.50 28.52 -17.07
C GLU A 595 20.92 27.53 -16.06
N PRO A 596 21.66 27.13 -15.01
CA PRO A 596 21.11 26.25 -13.98
C PRO A 596 19.86 26.85 -13.33
N VAL A 597 18.81 26.04 -13.17
CA VAL A 597 17.52 26.43 -12.57
C VAL A 597 17.72 27.01 -11.16
N ALA A 598 18.67 26.46 -10.39
CA ALA A 598 18.98 26.89 -9.02
C ALA A 598 19.66 28.28 -8.91
N LYS A 599 20.02 28.91 -10.04
CA LYS A 599 20.74 30.20 -10.05
C LYS A 599 19.89 31.32 -9.44
N ASP A 600 18.62 31.39 -9.83
CA ASP A 600 17.71 32.48 -9.48
C ASP A 600 16.34 31.95 -9.03
N PHE A 601 15.50 32.87 -8.55
CA PHE A 601 14.09 32.59 -8.32
C PHE A 601 13.36 32.54 -9.65
N HIS A 602 12.52 31.52 -9.82
CA HIS A 602 11.66 31.33 -10.98
C HIS A 602 10.20 31.17 -10.58
N THR A 603 9.30 31.50 -11.50
CA THR A 603 7.85 31.33 -11.30
C THR A 603 7.38 30.08 -12.01
N TYR A 604 6.75 29.18 -11.24
CA TYR A 604 6.20 27.92 -11.72
C TYR A 604 4.69 27.96 -11.56
N ALA A 605 3.96 27.59 -12.59
CA ALA A 605 2.50 27.60 -12.49
C ALA A 605 1.84 26.57 -13.39
N ILE A 606 0.62 26.22 -13.02
CA ILE A 606 -0.35 25.62 -13.94
C ILE A 606 -1.55 26.53 -14.10
N GLU A 607 -2.21 26.41 -15.25
CA GLU A 607 -3.60 26.78 -15.43
C GLU A 607 -4.41 25.50 -15.65
N LYS A 608 -5.35 25.25 -14.74
CA LYS A 608 -6.23 24.09 -14.76
C LYS A 608 -7.62 24.52 -15.21
N ARG A 609 -8.14 23.86 -16.23
CA ARG A 609 -9.46 24.05 -16.84
C ARG A 609 -10.16 22.69 -16.96
N PRO A 610 -11.49 22.64 -17.15
CA PRO A 610 -12.16 21.38 -17.46
C PRO A 610 -11.50 20.69 -18.65
N GLY A 611 -10.99 19.48 -18.45
CA GLY A 611 -10.32 18.67 -19.47
C GLY A 611 -8.97 19.20 -19.98
N GLU A 612 -8.33 20.18 -19.32
CA GLU A 612 -7.04 20.74 -19.75
C GLU A 612 -6.16 21.19 -18.57
N ILE A 613 -4.87 20.87 -18.62
CA ILE A 613 -3.83 21.43 -17.76
C ILE A 613 -2.73 22.02 -18.63
N THR A 614 -2.36 23.26 -18.35
CA THR A 614 -1.29 23.98 -19.04
C THR A 614 -0.21 24.41 -18.04
N PHE A 615 1.04 24.05 -18.29
CA PHE A 615 2.20 24.38 -17.46
C PHE A 615 2.96 25.61 -17.96
N PHE A 616 3.41 26.42 -17.02
CA PHE A 616 4.13 27.67 -17.27
C PHE A 616 5.42 27.74 -16.46
N PHE A 617 6.48 28.24 -17.09
CA PHE A 617 7.73 28.60 -16.45
C PHE A 617 8.06 30.07 -16.78
N ASP A 618 8.26 30.89 -15.75
CA ASP A 618 8.43 32.35 -15.85
C ASP A 618 7.37 33.02 -16.75
N GLY A 619 6.11 32.61 -16.56
CA GLY A 619 4.95 33.11 -17.28
C GLY A 619 4.81 32.61 -18.72
N LYS A 620 5.71 31.76 -19.21
CA LYS A 620 5.66 31.19 -20.57
C LYS A 620 5.13 29.77 -20.54
N GLU A 621 4.11 29.49 -21.35
CA GLU A 621 3.60 28.14 -21.58
C GLU A 621 4.71 27.26 -22.18
N TYR A 622 4.90 26.05 -21.66
CA TYR A 622 5.84 25.07 -22.24
C TYR A 622 5.25 23.66 -22.40
N TYR A 623 4.13 23.37 -21.74
CA TYR A 623 3.46 22.09 -21.85
C TYR A 623 1.95 22.22 -21.65
N LYS A 624 1.18 21.45 -22.43
CA LYS A 624 -0.27 21.38 -22.36
C LYS A 624 -0.71 19.94 -22.57
N VAL A 625 -1.63 19.48 -21.73
CA VAL A 625 -2.26 18.16 -21.82
C VAL A 625 -3.76 18.34 -21.69
N THR A 626 -4.51 17.67 -22.55
CA THR A 626 -5.96 17.67 -22.56
C THR A 626 -6.51 16.27 -22.33
N SER A 627 -7.78 16.17 -21.93
CA SER A 627 -8.47 14.89 -21.78
C SER A 627 -8.51 14.05 -23.05
N LYS A 628 -8.31 14.68 -24.23
CA LYS A 628 -8.23 14.00 -25.53
C LYS A 628 -6.87 13.37 -25.82
N ASP A 629 -5.83 13.79 -25.10
CA ASP A 629 -4.49 13.22 -25.22
C ASP A 629 -4.35 11.90 -24.43
N ILE A 630 -5.28 11.65 -23.51
CA ILE A 630 -5.29 10.47 -22.64
C ILE A 630 -5.62 9.20 -23.47
N PRO A 631 -4.92 8.07 -23.27
CA PRO A 631 -5.12 6.86 -24.07
C PRO A 631 -6.53 6.27 -23.93
N ASP A 632 -7.05 5.71 -25.01
CA ASP A 632 -8.33 4.98 -25.00
C ASP A 632 -8.33 3.88 -23.92
N GLY A 633 -9.42 3.81 -23.15
CA GLY A 633 -9.56 2.84 -22.05
C GLY A 633 -8.95 3.28 -20.71
N THR A 634 -8.35 4.46 -20.64
CA THR A 634 -7.93 5.10 -19.38
C THR A 634 -8.84 6.29 -19.04
N THR A 635 -8.62 6.95 -17.89
CA THR A 635 -9.54 7.98 -17.38
C THR A 635 -8.81 9.29 -17.08
N TRP A 636 -9.36 10.41 -17.55
CA TRP A 636 -8.96 11.75 -17.12
C TRP A 636 -9.46 11.99 -15.68
N VAL A 637 -8.54 12.12 -14.72
CA VAL A 637 -8.85 12.25 -13.29
C VAL A 637 -8.58 13.65 -12.74
N PHE A 638 -8.39 14.64 -13.61
CA PHE A 638 -8.03 15.99 -13.18
C PHE A 638 -9.23 16.94 -13.11
N ASP A 639 -10.46 16.53 -13.41
CA ASP A 639 -11.64 17.40 -13.25
C ASP A 639 -12.24 17.31 -11.85
N GLN A 640 -11.42 17.65 -10.85
CA GLN A 640 -11.76 17.63 -9.43
C GLN A 640 -10.86 18.57 -8.62
N PRO A 641 -11.15 18.84 -7.33
CA PRO A 641 -10.30 19.64 -6.46
C PRO A 641 -8.96 18.95 -6.16
N PHE A 642 -7.87 19.72 -6.10
CA PHE A 642 -6.53 19.28 -5.73
C PHE A 642 -5.97 20.15 -4.61
N PHE A 643 -5.17 19.58 -3.71
CA PHE A 643 -4.42 20.33 -2.71
C PHE A 643 -2.95 20.45 -3.10
N ILE A 644 -2.32 21.54 -2.67
CA ILE A 644 -0.90 21.84 -2.90
C ILE A 644 -0.01 21.07 -1.94
N LEU A 645 1.15 20.63 -2.43
CA LEU A 645 2.27 20.11 -1.67
C LEU A 645 3.56 20.86 -2.02
N LEU A 646 4.39 21.08 -1.01
CA LEU A 646 5.74 21.64 -1.14
C LEU A 646 6.71 20.78 -0.31
N ASN A 647 7.81 20.36 -0.92
CA ASN A 647 8.86 19.64 -0.20
C ASN A 647 10.23 19.77 -0.86
N LEU A 648 11.26 19.42 -0.09
CA LEU A 648 12.59 19.13 -0.57
C LEU A 648 12.95 17.69 -0.20
N ALA A 649 12.82 16.77 -1.15
CA ALA A 649 13.29 15.39 -0.96
C ALA A 649 14.83 15.33 -1.08
N ILE A 650 15.42 14.36 -0.39
CA ILE A 650 16.86 14.08 -0.38
C ILE A 650 17.05 12.60 -0.67
N GLY A 651 17.70 12.29 -1.79
CA GLY A 651 17.81 10.93 -2.28
C GLY A 651 16.52 10.41 -2.91
N GLY A 652 16.61 9.24 -3.52
CA GLY A 652 15.51 8.58 -4.22
C GLY A 652 16.00 7.88 -5.48
N ALA A 653 15.18 6.98 -6.02
CA ALA A 653 15.53 6.20 -7.21
C ALA A 653 15.84 7.09 -8.42
N TRP A 654 15.10 8.20 -8.59
CA TRP A 654 15.28 9.13 -9.70
C TRP A 654 16.44 10.12 -9.51
N PRO A 655 16.52 10.93 -8.42
CA PRO A 655 17.63 11.86 -8.21
C PRO A 655 18.96 11.15 -7.92
N GLY A 656 18.94 9.91 -7.42
CA GLY A 656 20.10 9.22 -6.83
C GLY A 656 20.40 9.75 -5.43
N SER A 657 21.33 9.10 -4.72
CA SER A 657 21.73 9.52 -3.37
C SER A 657 22.59 10.79 -3.38
N PRO A 658 22.60 11.58 -2.29
CA PRO A 658 23.65 12.57 -2.06
C PRO A 658 25.06 11.95 -2.06
N ASP A 659 26.05 12.73 -2.47
CA ASP A 659 27.46 12.36 -2.45
C ASP A 659 28.32 13.43 -1.76
N GLU A 660 29.65 13.32 -1.86
CA GLU A 660 30.61 14.25 -1.26
C GLU A 660 30.53 15.68 -1.82
N THR A 661 29.86 15.87 -2.97
CA THR A 661 29.65 17.18 -3.59
C THR A 661 28.35 17.86 -3.15
N THR A 662 27.45 17.12 -2.49
CA THR A 662 26.14 17.66 -2.08
C THR A 662 26.30 18.68 -0.96
N PRO A 663 25.91 19.95 -1.16
CA PRO A 663 26.07 21.00 -0.16
C PRO A 663 24.97 20.89 0.89
N PHE A 664 25.32 20.45 2.10
CA PHE A 664 24.45 20.53 3.27
C PHE A 664 24.90 21.66 4.21
N PRO A 665 23.97 22.42 4.79
CA PRO A 665 22.52 22.45 4.51
C PRO A 665 22.19 23.00 3.12
N ALA A 666 20.97 22.73 2.65
CA ALA A 666 20.41 23.38 1.47
C ALA A 666 18.97 23.79 1.68
N ASP A 667 18.60 24.94 1.11
CA ASP A 667 17.30 25.56 1.29
C ASP A 667 16.53 25.60 -0.04
N LEU A 668 15.28 25.15 0.00
CA LEU A 668 14.24 25.54 -0.95
C LEU A 668 13.56 26.79 -0.40
N LEU A 669 13.65 27.89 -1.13
CA LEU A 669 13.04 29.17 -0.75
C LEU A 669 11.79 29.41 -1.58
N ILE A 670 10.69 29.76 -0.92
CA ILE A 670 9.40 30.06 -1.53
C ILE A 670 9.02 31.49 -1.16
N ASP A 671 9.03 32.39 -2.14
CA ASP A 671 8.63 33.80 -1.98
C ASP A 671 7.11 33.89 -1.76
N TYR A 672 6.35 33.25 -2.65
CA TYR A 672 4.91 33.16 -2.49
C TYR A 672 4.32 31.88 -3.09
N VAL A 673 3.13 31.53 -2.62
CA VAL A 673 2.17 30.66 -3.32
C VAL A 673 0.88 31.46 -3.53
N ARG A 674 0.37 31.47 -4.75
CA ARG A 674 -0.84 32.20 -5.13
C ARG A 674 -1.79 31.31 -5.91
N TYR A 675 -3.07 31.47 -5.59
CA TYR A 675 -4.17 30.92 -6.36
C TYR A 675 -4.97 32.06 -7.00
N TYR A 676 -5.12 31.98 -8.32
CA TYR A 676 -5.96 32.89 -9.07
C TYR A 676 -7.22 32.14 -9.46
N GLU A 677 -8.34 32.58 -8.90
CA GLU A 677 -9.63 32.00 -9.23
C GLU A 677 -10.02 32.42 -10.65
N PRO A 678 -10.53 31.49 -11.46
CA PRO A 678 -10.98 31.84 -12.78
C PRO A 678 -12.08 32.90 -12.71
N SER A 679 -11.95 33.95 -13.50
CA SER A 679 -13.07 34.85 -13.75
C SER A 679 -14.06 34.11 -14.65
N VAL A 680 -15.23 33.80 -14.12
CA VAL A 680 -16.30 33.16 -14.87
C VAL A 680 -17.51 34.09 -14.91
N PRO A 681 -18.00 34.49 -16.10
CA PRO A 681 -19.33 35.04 -16.21
C PRO A 681 -20.32 34.01 -15.67
N GLN A 682 -21.02 34.37 -14.60
CA GLN A 682 -22.04 33.54 -13.95
C GLN A 682 -23.40 34.02 -14.40
N HIS A 683 -24.15 33.12 -15.02
CA HIS A 683 -25.58 33.31 -15.24
C HIS A 683 -26.34 32.66 -14.10
N GLN A 684 -27.43 33.31 -13.71
CA GLN A 684 -28.28 32.83 -12.66
C GLN A 684 -29.70 32.61 -13.17
N ILE A 685 -30.27 31.46 -12.82
CA ILE A 685 -31.70 31.18 -12.97
C ILE A 685 -32.29 30.81 -11.62
N SER A 686 -33.59 31.02 -11.46
CA SER A 686 -34.27 30.70 -10.20
C SER A 686 -35.72 30.31 -10.39
N THR A 687 -36.25 29.59 -9.42
CA THR A 687 -37.67 29.28 -9.24
C THR A 687 -37.99 29.33 -7.74
N THR A 688 -39.25 29.14 -7.37
CA THR A 688 -39.70 29.15 -5.97
C THR A 688 -40.61 27.97 -5.68
N PHE A 689 -40.56 27.44 -4.46
CA PHE A 689 -41.61 26.58 -3.92
C PHE A 689 -42.13 27.15 -2.61
N LYS A 690 -43.37 26.78 -2.26
CA LYS A 690 -44.00 27.22 -1.01
C LYS A 690 -43.78 26.18 0.10
N GLU A 691 -43.35 26.62 1.28
CA GLU A 691 -43.21 25.79 2.46
C GLU A 691 -44.55 25.67 3.22
N ASP A 692 -45.51 24.96 2.62
CA ASP A 692 -46.88 24.75 3.11
C ASP A 692 -47.09 23.39 3.81
N PHE A 693 -46.01 22.83 4.36
CA PHE A 693 -45.98 21.50 4.95
C PHE A 693 -45.04 21.44 6.16
N THR A 694 -45.30 20.51 7.08
CA THR A 694 -44.44 20.19 8.21
C THR A 694 -43.76 18.84 7.99
N GLY A 695 -42.47 18.75 8.29
CA GLY A 695 -41.67 17.54 8.11
C GLY A 695 -41.08 17.40 6.71
N TRP A 696 -40.63 16.20 6.37
CA TRP A 696 -39.99 15.90 5.10
C TRP A 696 -40.96 15.91 3.92
N LYS A 697 -40.59 16.62 2.86
CA LYS A 697 -41.23 16.55 1.55
C LYS A 697 -40.16 16.52 0.48
N LYS A 698 -40.36 15.65 -0.52
CA LYS A 698 -39.58 15.70 -1.75
C LYS A 698 -40.07 16.88 -2.58
N ILE A 699 -39.24 17.91 -2.68
CA ILE A 699 -39.51 19.05 -3.55
C ILE A 699 -39.21 18.61 -4.97
N GLU A 700 -40.15 18.83 -5.89
CA GLU A 700 -39.99 18.52 -7.31
C GLU A 700 -40.31 19.78 -8.13
N LEU A 701 -39.32 20.25 -8.88
CA LEU A 701 -39.35 21.50 -9.63
C LEU A 701 -39.14 21.21 -11.11
N PRO A 702 -40.10 21.53 -11.99
CA PRO A 702 -39.88 21.44 -13.43
C PRO A 702 -38.74 22.39 -13.82
N ILE A 703 -37.79 21.91 -14.64
CA ILE A 703 -36.70 22.74 -15.16
C ILE A 703 -37.24 23.95 -15.94
N SER A 704 -38.39 23.78 -16.61
CA SER A 704 -39.12 24.84 -17.30
C SER A 704 -39.63 25.99 -16.40
N SER A 705 -39.70 25.76 -15.08
CA SER A 705 -40.10 26.78 -14.09
C SER A 705 -39.00 27.78 -13.80
N PHE A 706 -37.73 27.42 -14.03
CA PHE A 706 -36.61 28.33 -13.78
C PHE A 706 -36.59 29.49 -14.77
N LYS A 707 -36.36 30.69 -14.26
CA LYS A 707 -36.26 31.95 -15.02
C LYS A 707 -35.04 32.73 -14.58
N GLY A 708 -34.41 33.46 -15.51
CA GLY A 708 -33.25 34.29 -15.23
C GLY A 708 -32.49 34.61 -16.50
N ASP A 709 -31.17 34.62 -16.41
CA ASP A 709 -30.28 35.06 -17.48
C ASP A 709 -30.39 34.18 -18.73
N ALA A 710 -30.53 34.82 -19.90
CA ALA A 710 -30.72 34.15 -21.19
C ALA A 710 -29.51 33.34 -21.67
N GLY A 711 -28.35 33.48 -21.01
CA GLY A 711 -27.10 32.81 -21.35
C GLY A 711 -26.81 31.54 -20.55
N PHE A 712 -27.70 31.14 -19.64
CA PHE A 712 -27.49 29.99 -18.75
C PHE A 712 -27.25 28.68 -19.50
N GLN A 713 -26.19 27.96 -19.12
CA GLN A 713 -25.71 26.72 -19.71
C GLN A 713 -25.92 25.55 -18.74
N TRP A 714 -26.77 24.59 -19.14
CA TRP A 714 -27.05 23.39 -18.34
C TRP A 714 -25.87 22.42 -18.26
N ASN A 715 -24.89 22.54 -19.14
CA ASN A 715 -23.65 21.75 -19.14
C ASN A 715 -22.52 22.38 -18.31
N GLY A 716 -22.79 23.49 -17.62
CA GLY A 716 -21.80 24.25 -16.85
C GLY A 716 -22.23 24.50 -15.41
N LEU A 717 -23.18 23.74 -14.86
CA LEU A 717 -23.84 24.08 -13.62
C LEU A 717 -22.90 23.89 -12.41
N GLN A 718 -22.74 24.92 -11.59
CA GLN A 718 -21.72 24.96 -10.52
C GLN A 718 -22.28 25.22 -9.13
N ARG A 719 -23.46 25.81 -8.98
CA ARG A 719 -24.04 26.06 -7.66
C ARG A 719 -25.53 25.80 -7.61
N PHE A 720 -25.92 25.23 -6.48
CA PHE A 720 -27.29 25.18 -6.00
C PHE A 720 -27.40 26.08 -4.77
N ARG A 721 -28.41 26.95 -4.74
CA ARG A 721 -28.61 27.87 -3.62
C ARG A 721 -30.07 27.92 -3.19
N LEU A 722 -30.29 27.86 -1.89
CA LEU A 722 -31.57 28.17 -1.26
C LEU A 722 -31.50 29.60 -0.70
N VAL A 723 -32.42 30.45 -1.15
CA VAL A 723 -32.59 31.82 -0.63
C VAL A 723 -33.87 31.87 0.19
N PHE A 724 -33.71 32.23 1.45
CA PHE A 724 -34.80 32.28 2.42
C PHE A 724 -35.36 33.70 2.52
N PRO A 725 -36.68 33.87 2.65
CA PRO A 725 -37.29 35.18 2.81
C PRO A 725 -36.97 35.79 4.18
N ASP A 726 -37.06 37.10 4.26
CA ASP A 726 -36.85 37.85 5.49
C ASP A 726 -37.74 37.35 6.64
N GLY A 727 -37.14 37.21 7.82
CA GLY A 727 -37.84 36.82 9.05
C GLY A 727 -38.16 35.33 9.17
N LEU A 728 -37.63 34.48 8.28
CA LEU A 728 -37.69 33.03 8.46
C LEU A 728 -36.71 32.61 9.58
N GLU A 729 -37.19 31.76 10.48
CA GLU A 729 -36.46 31.22 11.62
C GLU A 729 -36.65 29.70 11.70
N GLY A 730 -35.79 29.02 12.45
CA GLY A 730 -35.90 27.59 12.73
C GLY A 730 -34.86 26.74 12.00
N ASN A 731 -35.04 25.42 12.09
CA ASN A 731 -34.12 24.46 11.48
C ASN A 731 -34.69 23.99 10.14
N ARG A 732 -33.83 23.85 9.14
CA ARG A 732 -34.15 23.17 7.87
C ARG A 732 -33.12 22.10 7.62
N TYR A 733 -33.58 21.04 6.97
CA TYR A 733 -32.72 19.94 6.53
C TYR A 733 -32.90 19.76 5.03
N VAL A 734 -31.80 19.53 4.32
CA VAL A 734 -31.76 19.37 2.86
C VAL A 734 -30.88 18.20 2.51
N ASP A 735 -31.33 17.37 1.58
CA ASP A 735 -30.66 16.14 1.18
C ASP A 735 -30.98 15.80 -0.28
N SER A 736 -30.09 15.05 -0.93
CA SER A 736 -30.34 14.30 -2.16
C SER A 736 -30.86 15.14 -3.32
N LEU A 737 -30.07 16.13 -3.75
CA LEU A 737 -30.31 16.91 -4.96
C LEU A 737 -30.15 16.01 -6.19
N LYS A 738 -31.23 15.80 -6.92
CA LYS A 738 -31.31 14.91 -8.08
C LYS A 738 -31.98 15.61 -9.27
N ILE A 739 -31.66 15.17 -10.47
CA ILE A 739 -32.37 15.51 -11.71
C ILE A 739 -33.13 14.31 -12.27
N GLY A 740 -34.28 14.55 -12.89
CA GLY A 740 -34.98 13.57 -13.73
C GLY A 740 -34.87 13.94 -15.21
N LYS A 741 -34.53 12.97 -16.06
CA LYS A 741 -34.42 13.13 -17.52
C LYS A 741 -35.68 12.71 -18.25
#